data_AF-A0A0F3N6R3-F1
#
_entry.id   AF-A0A0F3N6R3-F1
#
_cell.length_a   1.000
_cell.length_b   1.000
_cell.length_c   1.000
_cell.angle_alpha   90.00
_cell.angle_beta   90.00
_cell.angle_gamma   90.00
#
_symmetry.space_group_name_H-M   'P 1'
#
loop_
_entity.id
_entity.type
_entity.pdbx_description
1 polymer ?
#
loop_
_entity_poly.entity_id
_entity_poly.type
_entity_poly.pdbx_seq_one_letter_code
_entity_poly.pdbx_strand_id
1 'polypeptide(L)'
;MLVTTRRFTEDGKSLGAKAVDLNPKFAKVSGKAFIIPEDKIIHERAKEVINKYFAKLDLDIRVDRISFVPQQHVGPTRMRNIINEISEQNKICNLAHLEIIKGADGVLDRIIRHQAIFTKFDIAKAVKEIPEKEEKLKLLRDLLNSDRLIKLYNADATDTKYYTTHYVREEELRIVRIADKVNSQMHFSNVLKIKSDIANITSVNEAQRASLQHILINSQGIRILRGRAGTGKSQVLAEAYKIATNHGQNVIGLSPTHKAASEFKSKGYRQCYTVKGFLFRLYNGKAELPRNTTLVVDEAGMVGNSDYLELLKVARNNNCNLILAGDERQLTSVERGGMLAILANKFGSYELSSIRRQNKLWAREMASCFAQSDITGGLHLLKQHNCLKVDHTLAESMARLIDDWSNSKFAIDERLIITMRNAEVDSINQGIRELLKAQGFLTGQEYRHYVSSEKYEDYMAGDRILFKTTNKNLQIDNGDFTTITSVSNDRFIAKTDNGKEVAFNPREVGFKHGYASTVYKAQGSSIKDVYVLHNLAGNSRNSYVAMTRHIEEVKLYSNRETTKDMASLISQLSKSDNNLASINFKSLEELRTQEIKHNTGLPGIIIKIGNWFKWVVEDIHDRSHSNDNYYHPKILSNTASKIKNIFGNTKNLYQHHNAQEEIRTSSDNLKHHNQKDTITKIKLQEDVMAKNTIDYNAINKQETVELKQIVSFKAEEIGRNLLGSPNKHLSNSQLLRWDQDGKIAMKINGSKAGIWYDFSKGEGGDLFTLVQREKNCAFVEAKKYLQDMVSMSTKVDEALAVNLSTNKKRQIKTQTEQEAEIAKIKMAEMLYEKSEDLKYVMPNNVATRYLSEHRGIQDILTKYQLSFDLRTNMMWDSNSKQYYPALIAFARSKDGNVTGGQAIYLNKETNNKAEIAINKRSFGKMKGSFVEISKNHEEQKNIPSSNDSNNAANNVTIIAEGLETSLSIKEAGIKGKILCSLGVSNIRNYEPLKGEKILIAADNDGKDAVSVRTVIKAAEELMRKGAVVAIIQPPEKGDFNDMLKSQGAESIKNLIDPEIAKLISDSKVAALQSSLKANDNSKTSFQPIELLFTTLKNQDNSELSHLQQQQIKALAKFGTAENINTALQLYREKGVDSCMLYSQKICIAAIEQKIQKDLQIMKNKFDPNYNLGNNRFSDIVVRDFQGKSHLLPEDYLVAIGKDKQVMQYINPASEIDKAIKAEIQNAAEIKLNQGIRV
;
A
#
# COMPACT_ATOMS: atom_id res chain seq x y z
N MET A 1 -10.48 50.53 -46.87
CA MET A 1 -11.39 51.68 -46.70
C MET A 1 -10.61 52.83 -46.07
N LEU A 2 -10.58 54.01 -46.68
CA LEU A 2 -9.97 55.22 -46.11
C LEU A 2 -11.02 55.91 -45.23
N VAL A 3 -10.77 56.03 -43.93
CA VAL A 3 -11.68 56.69 -42.98
C VAL A 3 -11.24 58.14 -42.79
N THR A 4 -12.16 59.10 -42.93
CA THR A 4 -11.92 60.54 -42.77
C THR A 4 -11.86 60.94 -41.29
N THR A 5 -10.95 61.86 -40.92
CA THR A 5 -10.75 62.37 -39.54
C THR A 5 -11.61 63.59 -39.20
N ARG A 6 -12.59 63.91 -40.05
CA ARG A 6 -13.52 65.04 -39.90
C ARG A 6 -14.95 64.52 -39.83
N ARG A 7 -15.78 65.14 -38.98
CA ARG A 7 -17.22 64.78 -38.91
C ARG A 7 -17.92 65.26 -40.17
N PHE A 8 -18.95 64.55 -40.60
CA PHE A 8 -19.87 65.11 -41.58
C PHE A 8 -20.65 66.26 -40.93
N THR A 9 -20.93 67.30 -41.71
CA THR A 9 -21.90 68.34 -41.34
C THR A 9 -23.30 67.71 -41.22
N GLU A 10 -24.23 68.33 -40.49
CA GLU A 10 -25.54 67.73 -40.18
C GLU A 10 -26.39 67.39 -41.41
N ASP A 11 -26.14 68.05 -42.54
CA ASP A 11 -26.75 67.75 -43.84
C ASP A 11 -26.15 66.52 -44.55
N GLY A 12 -25.09 65.93 -43.99
CA GLY A 12 -24.45 64.70 -44.46
C GLY A 12 -23.66 64.84 -45.77
N LYS A 13 -23.56 66.05 -46.33
CA LYS A 13 -23.01 66.28 -47.67
C LYS A 13 -21.61 66.88 -47.70
N SER A 14 -21.10 67.40 -46.57
CA SER A 14 -19.74 67.95 -46.48
C SER A 14 -19.03 67.52 -45.19
N LEU A 15 -17.70 67.63 -45.14
CA LEU A 15 -16.90 67.30 -43.96
C LEU A 15 -16.61 68.58 -43.15
N GLY A 16 -17.16 68.64 -41.94
CA GLY A 16 -17.01 69.73 -40.98
C GLY A 16 -15.71 69.68 -40.16
N ALA A 17 -15.78 70.17 -38.92
CA ALA A 17 -14.62 70.29 -38.04
C ALA A 17 -13.97 68.93 -37.74
N LYS A 18 -12.65 68.95 -37.51
CA LYS A 18 -11.88 67.77 -37.14
C LYS A 18 -12.37 67.29 -35.77
N ALA A 19 -12.66 65.99 -35.63
CA ALA A 19 -13.15 65.42 -34.37
C ALA A 19 -11.99 65.34 -33.36
N VAL A 20 -11.73 66.43 -32.63
CA VAL A 20 -10.62 66.51 -31.64
C VAL A 20 -10.95 65.88 -30.29
N ASP A 21 -12.21 65.50 -30.06
CA ASP A 21 -12.68 64.78 -28.87
C ASP A 21 -12.47 63.27 -28.92
N LEU A 22 -12.22 62.71 -30.11
CA LEU A 22 -11.62 61.39 -30.28
C LEU A 22 -10.11 61.55 -30.30
N ASN A 23 -9.48 61.70 -29.13
CA ASN A 23 -8.03 61.65 -28.99
C ASN A 23 -7.58 60.19 -28.85
N PRO A 24 -7.18 59.48 -29.93
CA PRO A 24 -6.58 58.17 -29.77
C PRO A 24 -5.30 58.29 -28.96
N LYS A 25 -5.17 57.50 -27.89
CA LYS A 25 -3.90 57.38 -27.18
C LYS A 25 -2.90 56.68 -28.10
N PHE A 26 -1.82 57.39 -28.43
CA PHE A 26 -0.74 56.86 -29.24
C PHE A 26 0.33 56.21 -28.37
N ALA A 27 0.76 55.00 -28.74
CA ALA A 27 1.97 54.39 -28.19
C ALA A 27 3.07 54.39 -29.26
N LYS A 28 4.31 54.70 -28.87
CA LYS A 28 5.49 54.66 -29.75
C LYS A 28 6.28 53.37 -29.49
N VAL A 29 6.54 52.60 -30.54
CA VAL A 29 7.51 51.49 -30.52
C VAL A 29 8.46 51.69 -31.70
N SER A 30 9.76 51.70 -31.42
CA SER A 30 10.81 51.95 -32.42
C SER A 30 10.63 53.25 -33.23
N GLY A 31 10.20 54.32 -32.56
CA GLY A 31 10.12 55.67 -33.16
C GLY A 31 8.87 55.96 -34.02
N LYS A 32 8.04 54.96 -34.35
CA LYS A 32 6.74 55.17 -35.04
C LYS A 32 5.56 55.02 -34.07
N ALA A 33 4.57 55.90 -34.22
CA ALA A 33 3.40 55.97 -33.34
C ALA A 33 2.21 55.20 -33.93
N PHE A 34 1.49 54.44 -33.11
CA PHE A 34 0.31 53.67 -33.50
C PHE A 34 -0.86 53.93 -32.53
N ILE A 35 -2.10 53.83 -33.03
CA ILE A 35 -3.35 54.08 -32.28
C ILE A 35 -3.76 52.81 -31.52
N ILE A 36 -4.08 52.94 -30.23
CA ILE A 36 -4.62 51.83 -29.41
C ILE A 36 -6.11 51.65 -29.75
N PRO A 37 -6.55 50.48 -30.25
CA PRO A 37 -7.96 50.25 -30.59
C PRO A 37 -8.85 50.06 -29.34
N GLU A 38 -10.13 50.44 -29.46
CA GLU A 38 -11.12 50.56 -28.37
C GLU A 38 -11.43 49.24 -27.63
N ASP A 39 -11.20 48.10 -28.27
CA ASP A 39 -11.36 46.75 -27.71
C ASP A 39 -10.48 46.52 -26.48
N LYS A 40 -9.36 47.24 -26.33
CA LYS A 40 -8.54 47.20 -25.11
C LYS A 40 -9.11 48.00 -23.94
N ILE A 41 -10.10 48.88 -24.15
CA ILE A 41 -10.69 49.76 -23.13
C ILE A 41 -11.97 49.15 -22.52
N ILE A 42 -12.61 48.20 -23.21
CA ILE A 42 -13.84 47.53 -22.76
C ILE A 42 -13.70 46.89 -21.37
N HIS A 43 -12.52 46.36 -21.06
CA HIS A 43 -12.26 45.67 -19.80
C HIS A 43 -12.17 46.63 -18.61
N GLU A 44 -11.67 47.85 -18.79
CA GLU A 44 -11.67 48.87 -17.73
C GLU A 44 -13.09 49.38 -17.47
N ARG A 45 -13.90 49.54 -18.51
CA ARG A 45 -15.30 49.98 -18.40
C ARG A 45 -16.19 48.93 -17.71
N ALA A 46 -16.03 47.66 -18.06
CA ALA A 46 -16.75 46.56 -17.42
C ALA A 46 -16.38 46.44 -15.93
N LYS A 47 -15.10 46.61 -15.59
CA LYS A 47 -14.62 46.63 -14.21
C LYS A 47 -15.29 47.74 -13.38
N GLU A 48 -15.39 48.95 -13.92
CA GLU A 48 -16.04 50.08 -13.23
C GLU A 48 -17.53 49.85 -13.00
N VAL A 49 -18.24 49.28 -13.98
CA VAL A 49 -19.67 48.95 -13.87
C VAL A 49 -19.91 47.90 -12.78
N ILE A 50 -19.09 46.83 -12.76
CA ILE A 50 -19.20 45.76 -11.77
C ILE A 50 -18.87 46.27 -10.36
N ASN A 51 -17.82 47.09 -10.22
CA ASN A 51 -17.47 47.68 -8.93
C ASN A 51 -18.51 48.68 -8.41
N LYS A 52 -19.15 49.45 -9.31
CA LYS A 52 -20.30 50.30 -8.95
C LYS A 52 -21.51 49.48 -8.52
N TYR A 53 -21.74 48.34 -9.16
CA TYR A 53 -22.81 47.41 -8.80
C TYR A 53 -22.57 46.79 -7.41
N PHE A 54 -21.35 46.36 -7.11
CA PHE A 54 -20.98 45.85 -5.78
C PHE A 54 -21.05 46.92 -4.70
N ALA A 55 -20.65 48.17 -5.00
CA ALA A 55 -20.80 49.29 -4.07
C ALA A 55 -22.28 49.62 -3.79
N LYS A 56 -23.17 49.49 -4.79
CA LYS A 56 -24.62 49.66 -4.60
C LYS A 56 -25.26 48.58 -3.71
N LEU A 57 -24.62 47.42 -3.60
CA LEU A 57 -25.06 46.29 -2.78
C LEU A 57 -24.35 46.25 -1.41
N ASP A 58 -23.58 47.29 -1.08
CA ASP A 58 -22.77 47.40 0.15
C ASP A 58 -21.79 46.22 0.35
N LEU A 59 -21.30 45.66 -0.77
CA LEU A 59 -20.30 44.59 -0.77
C LEU A 59 -18.89 45.18 -0.85
N ASP A 60 -18.02 44.82 0.08
CA ASP A 60 -16.60 45.25 0.15
C ASP A 60 -15.68 44.60 -0.91
N ILE A 61 -16.27 43.83 -1.83
CA ILE A 61 -15.54 43.13 -2.89
C ILE A 61 -15.29 44.09 -4.06
N ARG A 62 -14.06 44.11 -4.58
CA ARG A 62 -13.66 44.89 -5.76
C ARG A 62 -12.93 44.00 -6.76
N VAL A 63 -13.21 44.19 -8.04
CA VAL A 63 -12.44 43.62 -9.14
C VAL A 63 -11.12 44.39 -9.23
N ASP A 64 -9.98 43.68 -9.25
CA ASP A 64 -8.63 44.26 -9.34
C ASP A 64 -8.25 44.72 -10.75
N ARG A 65 -7.19 45.54 -10.89
CA ARG A 65 -6.59 45.86 -12.21
C ARG A 65 -5.86 44.61 -12.69
N ILE A 66 -6.10 44.19 -13.94
CA ILE A 66 -5.35 43.09 -14.55
C ILE A 66 -3.87 43.51 -14.57
N SER A 67 -3.01 42.79 -13.85
CA SER A 67 -1.57 42.94 -13.99
C SER A 67 -1.16 42.25 -15.31
N PHE A 68 -0.36 42.93 -16.12
CA PHE A 68 0.26 42.31 -17.29
C PHE A 68 1.25 41.26 -16.78
N VAL A 69 0.86 39.99 -16.82
CA VAL A 69 1.81 38.88 -16.84
C VAL A 69 2.35 38.84 -18.27
N PRO A 70 3.64 39.14 -18.53
CA PRO A 70 4.16 39.13 -19.89
C PRO A 70 4.19 37.69 -20.39
N GLN A 71 3.20 37.29 -21.19
CA GLN A 71 3.33 36.13 -22.05
C GLN A 71 4.19 36.53 -23.24
N GLN A 72 5.28 35.79 -23.45
CA GLN A 72 6.19 35.99 -24.58
C GLN A 72 5.47 35.68 -25.90
N HIS A 73 5.37 36.68 -26.77
CA HIS A 73 5.12 36.46 -28.19
C HIS A 73 6.43 36.00 -28.85
N VAL A 74 6.44 34.81 -29.47
CA VAL A 74 7.66 34.21 -30.02
C VAL A 74 7.66 34.31 -31.54
N GLY A 75 8.48 35.23 -32.07
CA GLY A 75 8.78 35.34 -33.50
C GLY A 75 9.84 34.35 -33.98
N PRO A 76 10.04 34.25 -35.31
CA PRO A 76 10.80 33.17 -35.98
C PRO A 76 12.24 32.99 -35.49
N THR A 77 12.89 34.06 -35.02
CA THR A 77 14.28 34.03 -34.56
C THR A 77 14.47 33.33 -33.21
N ARG A 78 13.38 33.07 -32.46
CA ARG A 78 13.38 32.27 -31.21
C ARG A 78 12.86 30.84 -31.38
N MET A 79 12.55 30.36 -32.59
CA MET A 79 12.33 28.92 -32.83
C MET A 79 13.54 28.08 -32.41
N ARG A 80 14.76 28.65 -32.44
CA ARG A 80 15.96 28.05 -31.85
C ARG A 80 15.88 27.88 -30.32
N ASN A 81 15.16 28.73 -29.60
CA ASN A 81 15.00 28.64 -28.14
C ASN A 81 13.88 27.68 -27.73
N ILE A 82 12.80 27.52 -28.51
CA ILE A 82 11.74 26.54 -28.21
C ILE A 82 12.21 25.12 -28.54
N ILE A 83 12.94 24.93 -29.64
CA ILE A 83 13.63 23.67 -29.96
C ILE A 83 14.67 23.36 -28.86
N ASN A 84 15.36 24.36 -28.33
CA ASN A 84 16.22 24.19 -27.16
C ASN A 84 15.43 23.91 -25.88
N GLU A 85 14.24 24.49 -25.66
CA GLU A 85 13.38 24.22 -24.49
C GLU A 85 12.71 22.86 -24.54
N ILE A 86 12.36 22.32 -25.70
CA ILE A 86 11.82 20.97 -25.88
C ILE A 86 12.94 19.93 -25.93
N SER A 87 14.10 20.28 -26.49
CA SER A 87 15.34 19.52 -26.28
C SER A 87 15.73 19.53 -24.80
N GLU A 88 15.57 20.65 -24.09
CA GLU A 88 15.79 20.76 -22.65
C GLU A 88 14.74 20.03 -21.85
N GLN A 89 13.45 20.05 -22.22
CA GLN A 89 12.40 19.28 -21.55
C GLN A 89 12.55 17.78 -21.79
N ASN A 90 12.94 17.36 -23.00
CA ASN A 90 13.30 15.97 -23.27
C ASN A 90 14.61 15.58 -22.56
N LYS A 91 15.59 16.50 -22.46
CA LYS A 91 16.76 16.32 -21.61
C LYS A 91 16.38 16.29 -20.14
N ILE A 92 15.42 17.06 -19.66
CA ILE A 92 14.94 17.10 -18.27
C ILE A 92 14.13 15.84 -17.95
N CYS A 93 13.28 15.36 -18.87
CA CYS A 93 12.60 14.08 -18.77
C CYS A 93 13.59 12.92 -18.81
N ASN A 94 14.62 12.98 -19.66
CA ASN A 94 15.71 12.02 -19.68
C ASN A 94 16.57 12.12 -18.41
N LEU A 95 16.86 13.32 -17.91
CA LEU A 95 17.66 13.56 -16.70
C LEU A 95 16.89 13.13 -15.45
N ALA A 96 15.58 13.40 -15.36
CA ALA A 96 14.70 12.88 -14.32
C ALA A 96 14.54 11.36 -14.42
N HIS A 97 14.51 10.79 -15.63
CA HIS A 97 14.62 9.35 -15.85
C HIS A 97 15.96 8.80 -15.33
N LEU A 98 17.07 9.46 -15.64
CA LEU A 98 18.42 9.10 -15.18
C LEU A 98 18.54 9.27 -13.66
N GLU A 99 17.86 10.23 -13.04
CA GLU A 99 17.81 10.42 -11.59
C GLU A 99 17.09 9.28 -10.85
N ILE A 100 16.07 8.68 -11.45
CA ILE A 100 15.40 7.46 -10.93
C ILE A 100 16.32 6.24 -11.08
N ILE A 101 17.22 6.26 -12.06
CA ILE A 101 18.15 5.17 -12.44
C ILE A 101 19.47 5.23 -11.64
N LYS A 102 19.66 6.19 -10.73
CA LYS A 102 20.91 6.39 -9.95
C LYS A 102 21.32 5.21 -9.04
N GLY A 103 20.52 4.14 -8.94
CA GLY A 103 20.86 2.96 -8.15
C GLY A 103 20.31 1.67 -8.75
N ALA A 104 20.95 0.54 -8.42
CA ALA A 104 20.57 -0.80 -8.87
C ALA A 104 19.09 -1.11 -8.60
N ASP A 105 18.56 -0.70 -7.45
CA ASP A 105 17.14 -0.92 -7.09
C ASP A 105 16.16 -0.23 -8.04
N GLY A 106 16.43 1.02 -8.44
CA GLY A 106 15.57 1.76 -9.35
C GLY A 106 15.53 1.14 -10.76
N VAL A 107 16.66 0.58 -11.20
CA VAL A 107 16.74 -0.15 -12.47
C VAL A 107 16.00 -1.48 -12.41
N LEU A 108 16.16 -2.25 -11.32
CA LEU A 108 15.38 -3.48 -11.12
C LEU A 108 13.88 -3.18 -11.08
N ASP A 109 13.45 -2.17 -10.34
CA ASP A 109 12.04 -1.77 -10.24
C ASP A 109 11.44 -1.35 -11.60
N ARG A 110 12.25 -0.73 -12.48
CA ARG A 110 11.87 -0.43 -13.87
C ARG A 110 11.67 -1.69 -14.70
N ILE A 111 12.59 -2.64 -14.62
CA ILE A 111 12.53 -3.91 -15.36
C ILE A 111 11.34 -4.74 -14.87
N ILE A 112 11.24 -4.96 -13.57
CA ILE A 112 10.20 -5.81 -12.99
C ILE A 112 8.80 -5.20 -13.12
N ARG A 113 8.65 -3.91 -13.44
CA ARG A 113 7.33 -3.32 -13.71
C ARG A 113 6.59 -4.04 -14.86
N HIS A 114 7.34 -4.49 -15.86
CA HIS A 114 6.78 -5.07 -17.09
C HIS A 114 7.22 -6.52 -17.33
N GLN A 115 8.28 -6.99 -16.65
CA GLN A 115 8.87 -8.30 -16.90
C GLN A 115 8.96 -9.11 -15.60
N ALA A 116 8.44 -10.35 -15.62
CA ALA A 116 8.61 -11.28 -14.50
C ALA A 116 9.98 -11.98 -14.54
N ILE A 117 10.50 -12.21 -15.75
CA ILE A 117 11.85 -12.72 -16.00
C ILE A 117 12.59 -11.81 -16.97
N PHE A 118 13.90 -11.72 -16.83
CA PHE A 118 14.74 -10.87 -17.68
C PHE A 118 16.14 -11.44 -17.82
N THR A 119 16.84 -11.06 -18.89
CA THR A 119 18.21 -11.51 -19.18
C THR A 119 19.23 -10.44 -18.83
N LYS A 120 20.53 -10.78 -18.83
CA LYS A 120 21.61 -9.79 -18.74
C LYS A 120 21.53 -8.73 -19.85
N PHE A 121 21.02 -9.09 -21.03
CA PHE A 121 20.83 -8.16 -22.13
C PHE A 121 19.73 -7.14 -21.84
N ASP A 122 18.64 -7.56 -21.19
CA ASP A 122 17.56 -6.67 -20.78
C ASP A 122 18.04 -5.67 -19.71
N ILE A 123 18.87 -6.14 -18.78
CA ILE A 123 19.54 -5.27 -17.80
C ILE A 123 20.44 -4.24 -18.52
N ALA A 124 21.29 -4.70 -19.45
CA ALA A 124 22.16 -3.82 -20.24
C ALA A 124 21.37 -2.81 -21.10
N LYS A 125 20.20 -3.20 -21.60
CA LYS A 125 19.29 -2.35 -22.35
C LYS A 125 18.63 -1.30 -21.45
N ALA A 126 18.26 -1.67 -20.22
CA ALA A 126 17.65 -0.76 -19.25
C ALA A 126 18.60 0.39 -18.81
N VAL A 127 19.91 0.14 -18.90
CA VAL A 127 20.97 1.13 -18.60
C VAL A 127 21.61 1.71 -19.86
N LYS A 128 21.03 1.48 -21.05
CA LYS A 128 21.59 1.95 -22.33
C LYS A 128 21.69 3.48 -22.39
N GLU A 129 20.76 4.16 -21.73
CA GLU A 129 20.61 5.61 -21.70
C GLU A 129 21.67 6.30 -20.80
N ILE A 130 22.45 5.54 -20.00
CA ILE A 130 23.54 6.08 -19.17
C ILE A 130 24.73 6.44 -20.08
N PRO A 131 25.13 7.72 -20.15
CA PRO A 131 26.18 8.19 -21.07
C PRO A 131 27.59 7.78 -20.62
N GLU A 132 27.86 7.76 -19.31
CA GLU A 132 29.20 7.49 -18.78
C GLU A 132 29.47 5.97 -18.73
N LYS A 133 30.53 5.53 -19.43
CA LYS A 133 30.84 4.11 -19.61
C LYS A 133 31.23 3.43 -18.28
N GLU A 134 31.96 4.12 -17.41
CA GLU A 134 32.38 3.58 -16.12
C GLU A 134 31.20 3.44 -15.15
N GLU A 135 30.35 4.45 -15.06
CA GLU A 135 29.14 4.42 -14.23
C GLU A 135 28.19 3.30 -14.68
N LYS A 136 28.00 3.15 -16.00
CA LYS A 136 27.21 2.06 -16.59
C LYS A 136 27.78 0.68 -16.25
N LEU A 137 29.09 0.50 -16.32
CA LEU A 137 29.75 -0.77 -15.99
C LEU A 137 29.66 -1.07 -14.48
N LYS A 138 29.82 -0.06 -13.63
CA LYS A 138 29.64 -0.18 -12.18
C LYS A 138 28.22 -0.62 -11.85
N LEU A 139 27.22 0.08 -12.39
CA LEU A 139 25.81 -0.22 -12.13
C LEU A 139 25.39 -1.59 -12.66
N LEU A 140 25.97 -2.05 -13.77
CA LEU A 140 25.79 -3.43 -14.25
C LEU A 140 26.35 -4.49 -13.29
N ARG A 141 27.52 -4.23 -12.67
CA ARG A 141 28.08 -5.14 -11.65
C ARG A 141 27.22 -5.14 -10.39
N ASP A 142 26.81 -3.97 -9.91
CA ASP A 142 25.96 -3.83 -8.72
C ASP A 142 24.61 -4.54 -8.91
N LEU A 143 24.03 -4.45 -10.11
CA LEU A 143 22.79 -5.15 -10.46
C LEU A 143 22.94 -6.68 -10.46
N LEU A 144 24.02 -7.19 -11.04
CA LEU A 144 24.27 -8.64 -11.11
C LEU A 144 24.64 -9.25 -9.75
N ASN A 145 25.12 -8.44 -8.82
CA ASN A 145 25.48 -8.83 -7.46
C ASN A 145 24.38 -8.49 -6.42
N SER A 146 23.21 -8.02 -6.85
CA SER A 146 22.14 -7.65 -5.93
C SER A 146 21.54 -8.88 -5.24
N ASP A 147 21.43 -8.84 -3.90
CA ASP A 147 20.72 -9.85 -3.09
C ASP A 147 19.25 -10.02 -3.49
N ARG A 148 18.66 -9.06 -4.22
CA ARG A 148 17.27 -9.15 -4.69
C ARG A 148 17.12 -10.08 -5.89
N LEU A 149 18.22 -10.37 -6.60
CA LEU A 149 18.22 -11.07 -7.88
C LEU A 149 18.26 -12.59 -7.66
N ILE A 150 17.35 -13.32 -8.30
CA ILE A 150 17.32 -14.77 -8.31
C ILE A 150 17.66 -15.23 -9.72
N LYS A 151 18.64 -16.13 -9.84
CA LYS A 151 18.93 -16.83 -11.09
C LYS A 151 18.03 -18.05 -11.26
N LEU A 152 17.52 -18.25 -12.49
CA LEU A 152 16.56 -19.29 -12.81
C LEU A 152 17.18 -20.42 -13.64
N TYR A 153 16.70 -21.64 -13.41
CA TYR A 153 17.19 -22.89 -14.00
C TYR A 153 16.01 -23.71 -14.53
N ASN A 154 16.28 -24.54 -15.52
CA ASN A 154 15.32 -25.56 -15.97
C ASN A 154 15.22 -26.69 -14.93
N ALA A 155 14.23 -27.57 -15.10
CA ALA A 155 14.02 -28.70 -14.21
C ALA A 155 15.20 -29.70 -14.22
N ASP A 156 15.95 -29.77 -15.32
CA ASP A 156 17.17 -30.56 -15.51
C ASP A 156 18.44 -29.84 -15.00
N ALA A 157 18.28 -28.79 -14.20
CA ALA A 157 19.34 -27.92 -13.68
C ALA A 157 20.16 -27.16 -14.73
N THR A 158 19.74 -27.15 -16.00
CA THR A 158 20.41 -26.34 -17.04
C THR A 158 20.15 -24.85 -16.83
N ASP A 159 21.19 -24.03 -17.06
CA ASP A 159 21.12 -22.57 -16.89
C ASP A 159 20.26 -21.92 -17.98
N THR A 160 19.15 -21.31 -17.58
CA THR A 160 18.24 -20.62 -18.50
C THR A 160 18.76 -19.26 -18.94
N LYS A 161 19.76 -18.71 -18.24
CA LYS A 161 20.25 -17.32 -18.34
C LYS A 161 19.21 -16.26 -17.96
N TYR A 162 18.05 -16.67 -17.44
CA TYR A 162 17.02 -15.79 -16.91
C TYR A 162 17.27 -15.46 -15.44
N TYR A 163 16.84 -14.26 -15.09
CA TYR A 163 16.83 -13.74 -13.74
C TYR A 163 15.43 -13.25 -13.39
N THR A 164 15.10 -13.27 -12.11
CA THR A 164 13.91 -12.64 -11.52
C THR A 164 14.30 -11.98 -10.20
N THR A 165 13.32 -11.51 -9.42
CA THR A 165 13.56 -11.02 -8.06
C THR A 165 12.76 -11.80 -7.03
N HIS A 166 13.20 -11.81 -5.77
CA HIS A 166 12.45 -12.40 -4.66
C HIS A 166 11.02 -11.86 -4.57
N TYR A 167 10.84 -10.55 -4.80
CA TYR A 167 9.53 -9.92 -4.80
C TYR A 167 8.58 -10.50 -5.86
N VAL A 168 9.04 -10.60 -7.12
CA VAL A 168 8.23 -11.16 -8.21
C VAL A 168 7.92 -12.65 -7.96
N ARG A 169 8.91 -13.41 -7.48
CA ARG A 169 8.75 -14.83 -7.18
C ARG A 169 7.69 -15.06 -6.11
N GLU A 170 7.73 -14.30 -5.01
CA GLU A 170 6.74 -14.39 -3.93
C GLU A 170 5.34 -13.94 -4.37
N GLU A 171 5.24 -12.89 -5.20
CA GLU A 171 3.97 -12.45 -5.80
C GLU A 171 3.31 -13.58 -6.59
N GLU A 172 4.05 -14.25 -7.47
CA GLU A 172 3.54 -15.36 -8.28
C GLU A 172 3.18 -16.59 -7.45
N LEU A 173 4.01 -16.96 -6.47
CA LEU A 173 3.73 -18.07 -5.55
C LEU A 173 2.46 -17.80 -4.74
N ARG A 174 2.26 -16.56 -4.27
CA ARG A 174 1.03 -16.16 -3.57
C ARG A 174 -0.22 -16.30 -4.44
N ILE A 175 -0.14 -15.86 -5.71
CA ILE A 175 -1.26 -16.04 -6.66
C ILE A 175 -1.63 -17.52 -6.75
N VAL A 176 -0.64 -18.41 -6.89
CA VAL A 176 -0.87 -19.86 -6.96
C VAL A 176 -1.49 -20.42 -5.67
N ARG A 177 -1.00 -20.02 -4.49
CA ARG A 177 -1.56 -20.47 -3.20
C ARG A 177 -3.01 -20.04 -3.00
N ILE A 178 -3.35 -18.79 -3.34
CA ILE A 178 -4.74 -18.31 -3.24
C ILE A 178 -5.61 -19.02 -4.27
N ALA A 179 -5.10 -19.24 -5.48
CA ALA A 179 -5.82 -20.00 -6.50
C ALA A 179 -6.13 -21.43 -6.06
N ASP A 180 -5.22 -22.12 -5.36
CA ASP A 180 -5.49 -23.45 -4.78
C ASP A 180 -6.69 -23.42 -3.84
N LYS A 181 -6.82 -22.35 -3.04
CA LYS A 181 -7.93 -22.19 -2.09
C LYS A 181 -9.25 -21.93 -2.80
N VAL A 182 -9.27 -21.09 -3.83
CA VAL A 182 -10.45 -20.87 -4.67
C VAL A 182 -10.84 -22.17 -5.37
N ASN A 183 -9.85 -22.93 -5.89
CA ASN A 183 -10.11 -24.18 -6.60
C ASN A 183 -10.75 -25.25 -5.71
N SER A 184 -10.36 -25.33 -4.44
CA SER A 184 -10.92 -26.27 -3.46
C SER A 184 -12.32 -25.91 -2.96
N GLN A 185 -12.87 -24.75 -3.32
CA GLN A 185 -14.25 -24.38 -3.00
C GLN A 185 -15.20 -25.12 -3.94
N MET A 186 -15.75 -26.27 -3.51
CA MET A 186 -16.71 -27.03 -4.31
C MET A 186 -18.09 -26.38 -4.33
N HIS A 187 -18.59 -26.07 -5.52
CA HIS A 187 -19.95 -25.57 -5.74
C HIS A 187 -20.72 -26.53 -6.64
N PHE A 188 -21.51 -27.41 -6.03
CA PHE A 188 -22.44 -28.26 -6.77
C PHE A 188 -23.67 -27.45 -7.17
N SER A 189 -23.85 -27.26 -8.48
CA SER A 189 -25.15 -26.93 -9.07
C SER A 189 -25.83 -28.22 -9.53
N ASN A 190 -27.06 -28.14 -10.03
CA ASN A 190 -27.89 -29.30 -10.39
C ASN A 190 -27.34 -30.01 -11.66
N VAL A 191 -26.23 -30.75 -11.48
CA VAL A 191 -25.37 -31.30 -12.55
C VAL A 191 -26.16 -32.07 -13.60
N LEU A 192 -27.16 -32.86 -13.18
CA LEU A 192 -27.98 -33.66 -14.07
C LEU A 192 -28.78 -32.79 -15.06
N LYS A 193 -29.37 -31.69 -14.58
CA LYS A 193 -30.16 -30.77 -15.41
C LYS A 193 -29.27 -29.95 -16.34
N ILE A 194 -28.10 -29.50 -15.86
CA ILE A 194 -27.10 -28.81 -16.70
C ILE A 194 -26.58 -29.75 -17.80
N LYS A 195 -26.31 -31.02 -17.48
CA LYS A 195 -25.86 -32.01 -18.47
C LYS A 195 -26.91 -32.26 -19.54
N SER A 196 -28.19 -32.33 -19.16
CA SER A 196 -29.31 -32.40 -20.10
C SER A 196 -29.39 -31.17 -21.00
N ASP A 197 -29.31 -29.97 -20.43
CA ASP A 197 -29.37 -28.72 -21.21
C ASP A 197 -28.22 -28.63 -22.21
N ILE A 198 -27.00 -28.99 -21.82
CA ILE A 198 -25.83 -29.05 -22.71
C ILE A 198 -26.03 -30.06 -23.85
N ALA A 199 -26.63 -31.23 -23.57
CA ALA A 199 -26.88 -32.26 -24.57
C ALA A 199 -27.89 -31.79 -25.64
N ASN A 200 -28.85 -30.97 -25.25
CA ASN A 200 -29.89 -30.44 -26.14
C ASN A 200 -29.42 -29.29 -27.05
N ILE A 201 -28.18 -28.80 -26.90
CA ILE A 201 -27.62 -27.74 -27.75
C ILE A 201 -27.15 -28.33 -29.08
N THR A 202 -27.87 -27.99 -30.15
CA THR A 202 -27.56 -28.39 -31.53
C THR A 202 -26.56 -27.45 -32.22
N SER A 203 -26.40 -26.23 -31.72
CA SER A 203 -25.55 -25.17 -32.32
C SER A 203 -24.05 -25.29 -32.02
N VAL A 204 -23.64 -26.29 -31.21
CA VAL A 204 -22.24 -26.50 -30.80
C VAL A 204 -21.71 -27.84 -31.29
N ASN A 205 -20.44 -27.88 -31.69
CA ASN A 205 -19.76 -29.12 -32.05
C ASN A 205 -19.37 -29.94 -30.80
N GLU A 206 -18.85 -31.15 -31.01
CA GLU A 206 -18.44 -32.04 -29.92
C GLU A 206 -17.37 -31.44 -28.99
N ALA A 207 -16.33 -30.80 -29.54
CA ALA A 207 -15.29 -30.15 -28.74
C ALA A 207 -15.83 -28.96 -27.92
N GLN A 208 -16.71 -28.15 -28.51
CA GLN A 208 -17.41 -27.07 -27.82
C GLN A 208 -18.34 -27.63 -26.73
N ARG A 209 -19.05 -28.72 -26.99
CA ARG A 209 -19.90 -29.40 -26.01
C ARG A 209 -19.07 -29.94 -24.84
N ALA A 210 -17.95 -30.61 -25.11
CA ALA A 210 -17.03 -31.09 -24.08
C ALA A 210 -16.42 -29.92 -23.29
N SER A 211 -16.13 -28.79 -23.94
CA SER A 211 -15.66 -27.58 -23.26
C SER A 211 -16.73 -26.96 -22.33
N LEU A 212 -18.01 -26.97 -22.75
CA LEU A 212 -19.13 -26.54 -21.91
C LEU A 212 -19.28 -27.45 -20.68
N GLN A 213 -19.17 -28.76 -20.88
CA GLN A 213 -19.15 -29.71 -19.77
C GLN A 213 -17.98 -29.41 -18.82
N HIS A 214 -16.79 -29.16 -19.34
CA HIS A 214 -15.62 -28.82 -18.51
C HIS A 214 -15.84 -27.54 -17.68
N ILE A 215 -16.41 -26.47 -18.25
CA ILE A 215 -16.53 -25.19 -17.54
C ILE A 215 -17.82 -25.03 -16.73
N LEU A 216 -18.82 -25.91 -16.89
CA LEU A 216 -20.08 -25.84 -16.14
C LEU A 216 -20.30 -27.00 -15.16
N ILE A 217 -19.76 -28.19 -15.45
CA ILE A 217 -20.01 -29.41 -14.65
C ILE A 217 -18.86 -29.71 -13.66
N ASN A 218 -17.64 -29.31 -14.00
CA ASN A 218 -16.47 -29.60 -13.16
C ASN A 218 -16.65 -29.02 -11.74
N SER A 219 -16.34 -29.82 -10.72
CA SER A 219 -16.48 -29.48 -9.30
C SER A 219 -15.42 -28.51 -8.78
N GLN A 220 -14.41 -28.21 -9.60
CA GLN A 220 -13.38 -27.23 -9.32
C GLN A 220 -13.92 -25.79 -9.31
N GLY A 221 -13.48 -25.00 -8.33
CA GLY A 221 -13.83 -23.58 -8.22
C GLY A 221 -13.16 -22.70 -9.28
N ILE A 222 -12.03 -23.15 -9.86
CA ILE A 222 -11.38 -22.51 -11.02
C ILE A 222 -11.49 -23.44 -12.21
N ARG A 223 -12.05 -22.96 -13.32
CA ARG A 223 -12.23 -23.72 -14.57
C ARG A 223 -11.62 -22.96 -15.72
N ILE A 224 -10.80 -23.62 -16.53
CA ILE A 224 -9.93 -22.93 -17.49
C ILE A 224 -10.24 -23.40 -18.91
N LEU A 225 -10.63 -22.46 -19.76
CA LEU A 225 -10.89 -22.66 -21.18
C LEU A 225 -9.75 -22.04 -22.00
N ARG A 226 -8.88 -22.88 -22.53
CA ARG A 226 -7.87 -22.46 -23.50
C ARG A 226 -8.43 -22.58 -24.90
N GLY A 227 -7.99 -21.71 -25.79
CA GLY A 227 -8.26 -21.92 -27.19
C GLY A 227 -7.45 -21.00 -28.07
N ARG A 228 -7.05 -21.51 -29.23
CA ARG A 228 -6.32 -20.72 -30.21
C ARG A 228 -7.18 -19.57 -30.75
N ALA A 229 -6.53 -18.61 -31.39
CA ALA A 229 -7.19 -17.53 -32.10
C ALA A 229 -8.24 -18.10 -33.09
N GLY A 230 -9.51 -17.74 -32.92
CA GLY A 230 -10.56 -18.16 -33.85
C GLY A 230 -11.16 -19.55 -33.63
N THR A 231 -11.01 -20.16 -32.46
CA THR A 231 -11.54 -21.52 -32.16
C THR A 231 -12.95 -21.55 -31.59
N GLY A 232 -13.61 -20.40 -31.47
CA GLY A 232 -15.00 -20.30 -31.00
C GLY A 232 -15.19 -20.19 -29.49
N LYS A 233 -14.14 -19.82 -28.71
CA LYS A 233 -14.24 -19.55 -27.26
C LYS A 233 -15.41 -18.62 -26.92
N SER A 234 -15.54 -17.54 -27.70
CA SER A 234 -16.62 -16.56 -27.63
C SER A 234 -18.02 -17.18 -27.65
N GLN A 235 -18.24 -18.20 -28.48
CA GLN A 235 -19.53 -18.90 -28.59
C GLN A 235 -19.76 -19.81 -27.36
N VAL A 236 -18.72 -20.51 -26.91
CA VAL A 236 -18.79 -21.37 -25.70
C VAL A 236 -19.14 -20.54 -24.47
N LEU A 237 -18.51 -19.38 -24.28
CA LEU A 237 -18.83 -18.49 -23.16
C LEU A 237 -20.26 -17.94 -23.23
N ALA A 238 -20.75 -17.61 -24.43
CA ALA A 238 -22.12 -17.15 -24.62
C ALA A 238 -23.15 -18.22 -24.23
N GLU A 239 -22.95 -19.47 -24.66
CA GLU A 239 -23.83 -20.58 -24.26
C GLU A 239 -23.69 -20.90 -22.77
N ALA A 240 -22.46 -20.84 -22.22
CA ALA A 240 -22.24 -21.04 -20.79
C ALA A 240 -22.99 -19.99 -19.94
N TYR A 241 -23.01 -18.73 -20.38
CA TYR A 241 -23.77 -17.66 -19.74
C TYR A 241 -25.27 -17.94 -19.72
N LYS A 242 -25.85 -18.35 -20.86
CA LYS A 242 -27.28 -18.66 -20.97
C LYS A 242 -27.65 -19.80 -20.03
N ILE A 243 -26.91 -20.90 -20.06
CA ILE A 243 -27.16 -22.07 -19.21
C ILE A 243 -27.04 -21.68 -17.74
N ALA A 244 -25.91 -21.09 -17.32
CA ALA A 244 -25.68 -20.70 -15.94
C ALA A 244 -26.78 -19.75 -15.40
N THR A 245 -27.19 -18.76 -16.20
CA THR A 245 -28.25 -17.81 -15.82
C THR A 245 -29.61 -18.49 -15.72
N ASN A 246 -29.95 -19.41 -16.64
CA ASN A 246 -31.19 -20.21 -16.59
C ASN A 246 -31.26 -21.11 -15.34
N HIS A 247 -30.12 -21.48 -14.78
CA HIS A 247 -30.00 -22.22 -13.51
C HIS A 247 -29.85 -21.30 -12.29
N GLY A 248 -30.12 -19.99 -12.44
CA GLY A 248 -30.11 -19.03 -11.33
C GLY A 248 -28.71 -18.67 -10.81
N GLN A 249 -27.64 -18.93 -11.56
CA GLN A 249 -26.30 -18.45 -11.22
C GLN A 249 -26.14 -16.98 -11.62
N ASN A 250 -25.49 -16.21 -10.74
CA ASN A 250 -25.11 -14.83 -11.06
C ASN A 250 -23.83 -14.87 -11.89
N VAL A 251 -23.85 -14.40 -13.14
CA VAL A 251 -22.67 -14.45 -14.01
C VAL A 251 -22.20 -13.04 -14.35
N ILE A 252 -20.94 -12.75 -14.01
CA ILE A 252 -20.30 -11.45 -14.29
C ILE A 252 -19.18 -11.66 -15.30
N GLY A 253 -19.27 -11.00 -16.45
CA GLY A 253 -18.24 -11.01 -17.49
C GLY A 253 -17.17 -9.95 -17.22
N LEU A 254 -15.91 -10.38 -17.20
CA LEU A 254 -14.74 -9.56 -16.94
C LEU A 254 -13.73 -9.69 -18.08
N SER A 255 -13.04 -8.62 -18.43
CA SER A 255 -11.97 -8.65 -19.42
C SER A 255 -10.88 -7.62 -19.11
N PRO A 256 -9.61 -7.82 -19.50
CA PRO A 256 -8.58 -6.79 -19.33
C PRO A 256 -8.82 -5.57 -20.23
N THR A 257 -9.56 -5.70 -21.33
CA THR A 257 -9.80 -4.59 -22.28
C THR A 257 -11.27 -4.21 -22.35
N HIS A 258 -11.53 -2.93 -22.65
CA HIS A 258 -12.90 -2.44 -22.88
C HIS A 258 -13.56 -3.13 -24.07
N LYS A 259 -12.80 -3.35 -25.15
CA LYS A 259 -13.29 -4.02 -26.37
C LYS A 259 -13.85 -5.42 -26.09
N ALA A 260 -13.08 -6.28 -25.42
CA ALA A 260 -13.55 -7.62 -25.09
C ALA A 260 -14.66 -7.61 -24.02
N ALA A 261 -14.67 -6.63 -23.09
CA ALA A 261 -15.83 -6.43 -22.20
C ALA A 261 -17.11 -6.03 -22.97
N SER A 262 -16.99 -5.24 -24.04
CA SER A 262 -18.10 -4.90 -24.93
C SER A 262 -18.55 -6.09 -25.80
N GLU A 263 -17.63 -6.98 -26.16
CA GLU A 263 -17.96 -8.26 -26.84
C GLU A 263 -18.78 -9.20 -25.96
N PHE A 264 -18.61 -9.17 -24.63
CA PHE A 264 -19.53 -9.89 -23.74
C PHE A 264 -20.96 -9.34 -23.81
N LYS A 265 -21.13 -8.02 -23.85
CA LYS A 265 -22.46 -7.39 -23.94
C LYS A 265 -23.20 -7.77 -25.21
N SER A 266 -22.49 -7.80 -26.36
CA SER A 266 -23.10 -8.22 -27.63
C SER A 266 -23.55 -9.69 -27.62
N LYS A 267 -23.01 -10.51 -26.71
CA LYS A 267 -23.40 -11.92 -26.50
C LYS A 267 -24.47 -12.12 -25.43
N GLY A 268 -25.05 -11.03 -24.91
CA GLY A 268 -26.19 -11.07 -23.99
C GLY A 268 -25.83 -10.99 -22.50
N TYR A 269 -24.55 -10.84 -22.13
CA TYR A 269 -24.18 -10.64 -20.73
C TYR A 269 -24.74 -9.31 -20.21
N ARG A 270 -25.43 -9.35 -19.07
CA ARG A 270 -25.99 -8.16 -18.41
C ARG A 270 -24.95 -7.35 -17.64
N GLN A 271 -24.00 -8.02 -17.00
CA GLN A 271 -22.96 -7.41 -16.17
C GLN A 271 -21.59 -7.65 -16.81
N CYS A 272 -21.04 -6.61 -17.43
CA CYS A 272 -19.74 -6.67 -18.11
C CYS A 272 -18.85 -5.51 -17.71
N TYR A 273 -17.62 -5.82 -17.31
CA TYR A 273 -16.66 -4.84 -16.83
C TYR A 273 -15.24 -5.16 -17.29
N THR A 274 -14.37 -4.17 -17.26
CA THR A 274 -12.95 -4.48 -17.22
C THR A 274 -12.59 -5.07 -15.85
N VAL A 275 -11.59 -5.96 -15.75
CA VAL A 275 -11.18 -6.58 -14.46
C VAL A 275 -10.90 -5.49 -13.42
N LYS A 276 -10.00 -4.55 -13.76
CA LYS A 276 -9.65 -3.41 -12.90
C LYS A 276 -10.84 -2.51 -12.59
N GLY A 277 -11.72 -2.27 -13.57
CA GLY A 277 -12.92 -1.47 -13.39
C GLY A 277 -13.96 -2.11 -12.47
N PHE A 278 -14.09 -3.44 -12.49
CA PHE A 278 -14.95 -4.21 -11.61
C PHE A 278 -14.43 -4.19 -10.17
N LEU A 279 -13.15 -4.54 -9.98
CA LEU A 279 -12.52 -4.57 -8.66
C LEU A 279 -12.61 -3.20 -7.99
N PHE A 280 -12.33 -2.12 -8.73
CA PHE A 280 -12.47 -0.76 -8.21
C PHE A 280 -13.92 -0.40 -7.83
N ARG A 281 -14.92 -0.85 -8.60
CA ARG A 281 -16.33 -0.61 -8.25
C ARG A 281 -16.75 -1.41 -7.03
N LEU A 282 -16.34 -2.67 -6.94
CA LEU A 282 -16.62 -3.54 -5.80
C LEU A 282 -16.03 -2.96 -4.51
N TYR A 283 -14.76 -2.54 -4.55
CA TYR A 283 -14.08 -1.90 -3.42
C TYR A 283 -14.81 -0.63 -2.92
N ASN A 284 -15.35 0.17 -3.85
CA ASN A 284 -16.07 1.41 -3.52
C ASN A 284 -17.59 1.20 -3.29
N GLY A 285 -18.07 -0.04 -3.15
CA GLY A 285 -19.51 -0.33 -2.94
C GLY A 285 -20.42 0.05 -4.11
N LYS A 286 -19.87 0.21 -5.33
CA LYS A 286 -20.60 0.55 -6.57
C LYS A 286 -20.90 -0.65 -7.46
N ALA A 287 -20.53 -1.85 -7.02
CA ALA A 287 -20.90 -3.11 -7.64
C ALA A 287 -21.20 -4.13 -6.54
N GLU A 288 -22.16 -4.99 -6.79
CA GLU A 288 -22.53 -6.08 -5.89
C GLU A 288 -21.92 -7.39 -6.37
N LEU A 289 -21.62 -8.27 -5.43
CA LEU A 289 -21.17 -9.63 -5.69
C LEU A 289 -22.08 -10.60 -4.92
N PRO A 290 -23.25 -10.95 -5.48
CA PRO A 290 -24.22 -11.81 -4.81
C PRO A 290 -23.68 -13.22 -4.52
N ARG A 291 -24.37 -13.98 -3.67
CA ARG A 291 -24.06 -15.40 -3.48
C ARG A 291 -24.20 -16.17 -4.81
N ASN A 292 -23.46 -17.27 -4.93
CA ASN A 292 -23.47 -18.13 -6.12
C ASN A 292 -23.07 -17.37 -7.40
N THR A 293 -22.09 -16.47 -7.28
CA THR A 293 -21.55 -15.73 -8.42
C THR A 293 -20.45 -16.54 -9.11
N THR A 294 -20.53 -16.58 -10.44
CA THR A 294 -19.46 -17.06 -11.33
C THR A 294 -18.86 -15.86 -12.07
N LEU A 295 -17.59 -15.60 -11.80
CA LEU A 295 -16.80 -14.60 -12.51
C LEU A 295 -16.22 -15.26 -13.77
N VAL A 296 -16.48 -14.68 -14.93
CA VAL A 296 -15.96 -15.18 -16.21
C VAL A 296 -14.98 -14.16 -16.76
N VAL A 297 -13.71 -14.53 -16.87
CA VAL A 297 -12.66 -13.66 -17.40
C VAL A 297 -12.31 -14.10 -18.81
N ASP A 298 -12.59 -13.27 -19.81
CA ASP A 298 -12.10 -13.47 -21.20
C ASP A 298 -10.80 -12.70 -21.42
N GLU A 299 -9.99 -13.16 -22.36
CA GLU A 299 -8.61 -12.72 -22.59
C GLU A 299 -7.75 -12.76 -21.31
N ALA A 300 -7.94 -13.81 -20.49
CA ALA A 300 -7.26 -13.99 -19.21
C ALA A 300 -5.72 -14.04 -19.32
N GLY A 301 -5.16 -14.26 -20.51
CA GLY A 301 -3.72 -14.19 -20.77
C GLY A 301 -3.14 -12.77 -20.68
N MET A 302 -3.98 -11.75 -20.86
CA MET A 302 -3.60 -10.33 -20.78
C MET A 302 -3.79 -9.74 -19.37
N VAL A 303 -4.30 -10.50 -18.41
CA VAL A 303 -4.49 -10.02 -17.03
C VAL A 303 -3.12 -9.97 -16.32
N GLY A 304 -2.80 -8.84 -15.69
CA GLY A 304 -1.57 -8.67 -14.95
C GLY A 304 -1.57 -9.40 -13.60
N ASN A 305 -0.39 -9.65 -13.03
CA ASN A 305 -0.23 -10.32 -11.73
C ASN A 305 -0.97 -9.57 -10.61
N SER A 306 -0.90 -8.24 -10.62
CA SER A 306 -1.57 -7.35 -9.66
C SER A 306 -3.10 -7.54 -9.68
N ASP A 307 -3.69 -7.55 -10.87
CA ASP A 307 -5.12 -7.78 -11.11
C ASP A 307 -5.53 -9.22 -10.75
N TYR A 308 -4.70 -10.22 -11.10
CA TYR A 308 -4.94 -11.63 -10.74
C TYR A 308 -4.99 -11.84 -9.24
N LEU A 309 -4.02 -11.27 -8.51
CA LEU A 309 -3.93 -11.40 -7.06
C LEU A 309 -5.19 -10.85 -6.40
N GLU A 310 -5.64 -9.66 -6.81
CA GLU A 310 -6.83 -9.03 -6.24
C GLU A 310 -8.12 -9.77 -6.64
N LEU A 311 -8.23 -10.19 -7.90
CA LEU A 311 -9.37 -10.98 -8.40
C LEU A 311 -9.53 -12.30 -7.64
N LEU A 312 -8.44 -13.04 -7.42
CA LEU A 312 -8.47 -14.32 -6.70
C LEU A 312 -8.77 -14.14 -5.22
N LYS A 313 -8.30 -13.04 -4.59
CA LYS A 313 -8.70 -12.68 -3.21
C LYS A 313 -10.20 -12.43 -3.12
N VAL A 314 -10.75 -11.63 -4.04
CA VAL A 314 -12.20 -11.37 -4.10
C VAL A 314 -12.97 -12.67 -4.31
N ALA A 315 -12.54 -13.52 -5.23
CA ALA A 315 -13.18 -14.81 -5.48
C ALA A 315 -13.15 -15.71 -4.24
N ARG A 316 -11.99 -15.82 -3.59
CA ARG A 316 -11.79 -16.62 -2.37
C ARG A 316 -12.69 -16.15 -1.23
N ASN A 317 -12.71 -14.85 -0.95
CA ASN A 317 -13.41 -14.28 0.20
C ASN A 317 -14.93 -14.35 0.06
N ASN A 318 -15.43 -14.39 -1.17
CA ASN A 318 -16.86 -14.42 -1.47
C ASN A 318 -17.35 -15.78 -1.98
N ASN A 319 -16.51 -16.82 -1.93
CA ASN A 319 -16.79 -18.15 -2.45
C ASN A 319 -17.39 -18.11 -3.87
N CYS A 320 -16.72 -17.38 -4.76
CA CYS A 320 -17.12 -17.26 -6.15
C CYS A 320 -16.38 -18.28 -7.00
N ASN A 321 -17.08 -18.81 -7.99
CA ASN A 321 -16.45 -19.61 -9.04
C ASN A 321 -15.75 -18.69 -10.05
N LEU A 322 -14.66 -19.18 -10.63
CA LEU A 322 -13.88 -18.45 -11.63
C LEU A 322 -13.73 -19.27 -12.90
N ILE A 323 -14.19 -18.73 -14.03
CA ILE A 323 -13.91 -19.27 -15.36
C ILE A 323 -12.85 -18.36 -16.01
N LEU A 324 -11.69 -18.92 -16.32
CA LEU A 324 -10.62 -18.21 -17.03
C LEU A 324 -10.56 -18.68 -18.48
N ALA A 325 -10.87 -17.80 -19.41
CA ALA A 325 -10.82 -18.07 -20.83
C ALA A 325 -9.74 -17.22 -21.51
N GLY A 326 -8.93 -17.83 -22.39
CA GLY A 326 -7.88 -17.10 -23.08
C GLY A 326 -6.97 -17.96 -23.94
N ASP A 327 -5.90 -17.34 -24.41
CA ASP A 327 -4.84 -17.96 -25.21
C ASP A 327 -3.48 -17.49 -24.69
N GLU A 328 -2.74 -18.36 -24.01
CA GLU A 328 -1.42 -18.05 -23.44
C GLU A 328 -0.34 -17.74 -24.48
N ARG A 329 -0.60 -18.11 -25.74
CA ARG A 329 0.33 -17.90 -26.86
C ARG A 329 0.10 -16.56 -27.54
N GLN A 330 -1.01 -15.86 -27.24
CA GLN A 330 -1.19 -14.48 -27.66
C GLN A 330 -0.41 -13.52 -26.75
N LEU A 331 -0.52 -12.21 -27.02
CA LEU A 331 0.17 -11.20 -26.24
C LEU A 331 -0.28 -11.25 -24.78
N THR A 332 0.70 -11.08 -23.90
CA THR A 332 0.49 -11.04 -22.46
C THR A 332 0.14 -9.63 -21.98
N SER A 333 -0.07 -9.49 -20.68
CA SER A 333 -0.26 -8.18 -20.06
C SER A 333 0.87 -7.21 -20.42
N VAL A 334 0.53 -5.92 -20.49
CA VAL A 334 1.52 -4.83 -20.56
C VAL A 334 2.24 -4.69 -19.21
N GLU A 335 1.57 -5.04 -18.11
CA GLU A 335 2.21 -5.26 -16.80
C GLU A 335 2.82 -6.68 -16.75
N ARG A 336 3.44 -7.05 -15.62
CA ARG A 336 3.84 -8.45 -15.39
C ARG A 336 2.64 -9.38 -15.56
N GLY A 337 2.80 -10.46 -16.31
CA GLY A 337 1.75 -11.46 -16.56
C GLY A 337 2.31 -12.85 -16.84
N GLY A 338 1.46 -13.73 -17.35
CA GLY A 338 1.82 -15.12 -17.69
C GLY A 338 1.22 -16.18 -16.76
N MET A 339 0.41 -15.78 -15.77
CA MET A 339 -0.19 -16.70 -14.81
C MET A 339 -1.23 -17.64 -15.41
N LEU A 340 -1.92 -17.28 -16.50
CA LEU A 340 -2.91 -18.17 -17.13
C LEU A 340 -2.32 -19.55 -17.48
N ALA A 341 -1.11 -19.60 -18.04
CA ALA A 341 -0.45 -20.85 -18.40
C ALA A 341 -0.13 -21.70 -17.17
N ILE A 342 0.32 -21.06 -16.08
CA ILE A 342 0.59 -21.73 -14.80
C ILE A 342 -0.69 -22.35 -14.24
N LEU A 343 -1.76 -21.55 -14.15
CA LEU A 343 -3.03 -22.01 -13.58
C LEU A 343 -3.64 -23.12 -14.43
N ALA A 344 -3.55 -23.02 -15.76
CA ALA A 344 -4.00 -24.06 -16.69
C ALA A 344 -3.25 -25.39 -16.49
N ASN A 345 -1.92 -25.34 -16.38
CA ASN A 345 -1.11 -26.54 -16.16
C ASN A 345 -1.37 -27.15 -14.77
N LYS A 346 -1.70 -26.33 -13.78
CA LYS A 346 -1.91 -26.79 -12.40
C LYS A 346 -3.31 -27.36 -12.14
N PHE A 347 -4.37 -26.70 -12.59
CA PHE A 347 -5.75 -27.12 -12.32
C PHE A 347 -6.37 -27.95 -13.44
N GLY A 348 -5.68 -28.07 -14.57
CA GLY A 348 -6.24 -28.60 -15.79
C GLY A 348 -6.98 -27.52 -16.58
N SER A 349 -7.14 -27.79 -17.86
CA SER A 349 -7.87 -26.90 -18.77
C SER A 349 -8.43 -27.72 -19.92
N TYR A 350 -9.49 -27.20 -20.55
CA TYR A 350 -9.95 -27.71 -21.83
C TYR A 350 -9.40 -26.82 -22.96
N GLU A 351 -8.74 -27.41 -23.96
CA GLU A 351 -8.18 -26.68 -25.10
C GLU A 351 -9.03 -26.85 -26.36
N LEU A 352 -9.55 -25.74 -26.87
CA LEU A 352 -10.14 -25.66 -28.20
C LEU A 352 -9.03 -25.38 -29.23
N SER A 353 -8.64 -26.39 -29.99
CA SER A 353 -7.54 -26.32 -30.97
C SER A 353 -7.98 -26.02 -32.40
N SER A 354 -9.21 -26.39 -32.78
CA SER A 354 -9.70 -26.24 -34.16
C SER A 354 -9.97 -24.78 -34.53
N ILE A 355 -9.05 -24.18 -35.31
CA ILE A 355 -9.16 -22.80 -35.81
C ILE A 355 -10.21 -22.74 -36.93
N ARG A 356 -11.15 -21.80 -36.80
CA ARG A 356 -12.29 -21.66 -37.72
C ARG A 356 -12.50 -20.24 -38.26
N ARG A 357 -11.72 -19.26 -37.79
CA ARG A 357 -11.86 -17.85 -38.19
C ARG A 357 -11.59 -17.64 -39.68
N GLN A 358 -10.55 -18.29 -40.21
CA GLN A 358 -10.17 -18.14 -41.61
C GLN A 358 -11.10 -18.96 -42.51
N ASN A 359 -11.48 -18.42 -43.66
CA ASN A 359 -12.34 -19.13 -44.62
C ASN A 359 -11.57 -20.14 -45.47
N LYS A 360 -10.30 -19.86 -45.79
CA LYS A 360 -9.45 -20.73 -46.63
C LYS A 360 -8.72 -21.79 -45.79
N LEU A 361 -8.62 -23.03 -46.30
CA LEU A 361 -7.95 -24.14 -45.60
C LEU A 361 -6.47 -23.85 -45.33
N TRP A 362 -5.70 -23.45 -46.34
CA TRP A 362 -4.27 -23.12 -46.19
C TRP A 362 -4.03 -22.00 -45.16
N ALA A 363 -4.97 -21.05 -45.05
CA ALA A 363 -4.89 -19.94 -44.11
C ALA A 363 -5.13 -20.41 -42.66
N ARG A 364 -5.98 -21.43 -42.46
CA ARG A 364 -6.15 -22.12 -41.16
C ARG A 364 -4.89 -22.90 -40.79
N GLU A 365 -4.28 -23.60 -41.75
CA GLU A 365 -3.02 -24.32 -41.55
C GLU A 365 -1.90 -23.34 -41.18
N MET A 366 -1.79 -22.22 -41.90
CA MET A 366 -0.84 -21.15 -41.60
C MET A 366 -1.07 -20.58 -40.20
N ALA A 367 -2.31 -20.25 -39.85
CA ALA A 367 -2.66 -19.79 -38.51
C ALA A 367 -2.30 -20.83 -37.43
N SER A 368 -2.46 -22.13 -37.71
CA SER A 368 -2.06 -23.23 -36.83
C SER A 368 -0.54 -23.32 -36.66
N CYS A 369 0.24 -23.19 -37.74
CA CYS A 369 1.70 -23.14 -37.68
C CYS A 369 2.18 -22.01 -36.74
N PHE A 370 1.69 -20.77 -36.95
CA PHE A 370 2.03 -19.66 -36.05
C PHE A 370 1.52 -19.89 -34.61
N ALA A 371 0.34 -20.50 -34.44
CA ALA A 371 -0.18 -20.87 -33.12
C ALA A 371 0.72 -21.86 -32.39
N GLN A 372 1.41 -22.75 -33.11
CA GLN A 372 2.33 -23.76 -32.58
C GLN A 372 3.77 -23.25 -32.49
N SER A 373 4.02 -21.98 -32.81
CA SER A 373 5.36 -21.40 -32.97
C SER A 373 6.20 -22.06 -34.07
N ASP A 374 5.57 -22.78 -34.99
CA ASP A 374 6.18 -23.22 -36.25
C ASP A 374 6.18 -22.07 -37.25
N ILE A 375 7.10 -21.12 -37.04
CA ILE A 375 7.27 -19.95 -37.89
C ILE A 375 7.71 -20.36 -39.30
N THR A 376 8.52 -21.41 -39.41
CA THR A 376 9.04 -21.90 -40.69
C THR A 376 7.92 -22.41 -41.58
N GLY A 377 7.05 -23.29 -41.06
CA GLY A 377 5.88 -23.79 -41.79
C GLY A 377 4.90 -22.68 -42.16
N GLY A 378 4.64 -21.75 -41.23
CA GLY A 378 3.76 -20.61 -41.48
C GLY A 378 4.27 -19.69 -42.60
N LEU A 379 5.58 -19.39 -42.60
CA LEU A 379 6.22 -18.60 -43.66
C LEU A 379 6.29 -19.35 -45.00
N HIS A 380 6.46 -20.68 -44.97
CA HIS A 380 6.43 -21.50 -46.18
C HIS A 380 5.06 -21.42 -46.86
N LEU A 381 3.97 -21.57 -46.10
CA LEU A 381 2.60 -21.42 -46.60
C LEU A 381 2.35 -20.02 -47.16
N LEU A 382 2.79 -18.96 -46.46
CA LEU A 382 2.69 -17.59 -46.98
C LEU A 382 3.44 -17.43 -48.30
N LYS A 383 4.62 -18.03 -48.44
CA LYS A 383 5.41 -17.98 -49.68
C LYS A 383 4.74 -18.77 -50.82
N GLN A 384 4.27 -19.98 -50.55
CA GLN A 384 3.59 -20.85 -51.51
C GLN A 384 2.34 -20.18 -52.10
N HIS A 385 1.60 -19.42 -51.29
CA HIS A 385 0.42 -18.67 -51.70
C HIS A 385 0.71 -17.23 -52.13
N ASN A 386 1.98 -16.86 -52.40
CA ASN A 386 2.40 -15.52 -52.83
C ASN A 386 1.92 -14.38 -51.90
N CYS A 387 1.83 -14.67 -50.60
CA CYS A 387 1.41 -13.74 -49.54
C CYS A 387 2.59 -13.18 -48.73
N LEU A 388 3.81 -13.72 -48.92
CA LEU A 388 5.04 -13.14 -48.39
C LEU A 388 5.69 -12.23 -49.45
N LYS A 389 5.78 -10.94 -49.15
CA LYS A 389 6.43 -9.90 -49.98
C LYS A 389 7.75 -9.50 -49.35
N VAL A 390 8.82 -9.54 -50.14
CA VAL A 390 10.18 -9.20 -49.71
C VAL A 390 10.76 -8.21 -50.71
N ASP A 391 10.95 -6.96 -50.28
CA ASP A 391 11.52 -5.89 -51.11
C ASP A 391 12.92 -5.50 -50.58
N HIS A 392 13.63 -4.56 -51.22
CA HIS A 392 15.00 -4.23 -50.80
C HIS A 392 15.01 -3.32 -49.57
N THR A 393 14.21 -2.26 -49.59
CA THR A 393 14.19 -1.21 -48.56
C THR A 393 12.85 -1.17 -47.82
N LEU A 394 12.84 -0.58 -46.61
CA LEU A 394 11.60 -0.35 -45.86
C LEU A 394 10.60 0.51 -46.65
N ALA A 395 11.08 1.53 -47.35
CA ALA A 395 10.24 2.42 -48.15
C ALA A 395 9.53 1.69 -49.29
N GLU A 396 10.24 0.81 -50.01
CA GLU A 396 9.65 -0.04 -51.06
C GLU A 396 8.56 -0.96 -50.50
N SER A 397 8.82 -1.64 -49.38
CA SER A 397 7.82 -2.51 -48.75
C SER A 397 6.59 -1.74 -48.27
N MET A 398 6.77 -0.53 -47.72
CA MET A 398 5.65 0.33 -47.34
C MET A 398 4.85 0.80 -48.57
N ALA A 399 5.51 1.21 -49.64
CA ALA A 399 4.85 1.64 -50.88
C ALA A 399 4.04 0.51 -51.50
N ARG A 400 4.63 -0.70 -51.61
CA ARG A 400 3.95 -1.89 -52.11
C ARG A 400 2.77 -2.30 -51.22
N LEU A 401 2.94 -2.24 -49.91
CA LEU A 401 1.87 -2.52 -48.96
C LEU A 401 0.69 -1.57 -49.15
N ILE A 402 0.98 -0.27 -49.28
CA ILE A 402 -0.04 0.77 -49.51
C ILE A 402 -0.77 0.54 -50.84
N ASP A 403 -0.04 0.20 -51.90
CA ASP A 403 -0.62 -0.13 -53.20
C ASP A 403 -1.53 -1.36 -53.13
N ASP A 404 -1.03 -2.47 -52.57
CA ASP A 404 -1.81 -3.70 -52.36
C ASP A 404 -3.05 -3.46 -51.47
N TRP A 405 -2.92 -2.60 -50.45
CA TRP A 405 -4.03 -2.21 -49.59
C TRP A 405 -5.07 -1.40 -50.35
N SER A 406 -4.65 -0.51 -51.25
CA SER A 406 -5.55 0.32 -52.06
C SER A 406 -6.36 -0.50 -53.05
N ASN A 407 -5.72 -1.50 -53.66
CA ASN A 407 -6.30 -2.40 -54.67
C ASN A 407 -7.15 -3.54 -54.06
N SER A 408 -7.39 -3.52 -52.74
CA SER A 408 -8.26 -4.51 -52.10
C SER A 408 -9.72 -4.36 -52.52
N LYS A 409 -10.44 -5.48 -52.54
CA LYS A 409 -11.88 -5.55 -52.84
C LYS A 409 -12.81 -5.27 -51.65
N PHE A 410 -12.28 -5.27 -50.42
CA PHE A 410 -13.06 -5.11 -49.19
C PHE A 410 -13.31 -3.64 -48.86
N ALA A 411 -14.28 -3.27 -48.02
CA ALA A 411 -14.43 -1.86 -47.65
C ALA A 411 -13.27 -1.36 -46.75
N ILE A 412 -13.03 -0.05 -46.66
CA ILE A 412 -11.89 0.53 -45.89
C ILE A 412 -11.92 0.09 -44.42
N ASP A 413 -13.11 0.00 -43.83
CA ASP A 413 -13.34 -0.44 -42.44
C ASP A 413 -13.10 -1.93 -42.22
N GLU A 414 -13.07 -2.73 -43.29
CA GLU A 414 -12.80 -4.17 -43.28
C GLU A 414 -11.33 -4.52 -43.54
N ARG A 415 -10.48 -3.51 -43.71
CA ARG A 415 -9.03 -3.62 -43.94
C ARG A 415 -8.26 -3.12 -42.71
N LEU A 416 -7.14 -3.75 -42.37
CA LEU A 416 -6.22 -3.21 -41.35
C LEU A 416 -4.76 -3.49 -41.67
N ILE A 417 -3.93 -2.47 -41.48
CA ILE A 417 -2.48 -2.61 -41.51
C ILE A 417 -1.95 -2.79 -40.08
N ILE A 418 -1.15 -3.82 -39.84
CA ILE A 418 -0.56 -4.14 -38.54
C ILE A 418 0.96 -3.98 -38.61
N THR A 419 1.52 -3.18 -37.70
CA THR A 419 2.97 -3.03 -37.54
C THR A 419 3.39 -3.20 -36.08
N MET A 420 4.71 -3.14 -35.83
CA MET A 420 5.27 -3.27 -34.49
C MET A 420 5.56 -1.93 -33.81
N ARG A 421 5.98 -0.90 -34.57
CA ARG A 421 6.40 0.40 -34.00
C ARG A 421 5.41 1.51 -34.34
N ASN A 422 5.13 2.38 -33.36
CA ASN A 422 4.26 3.55 -33.57
C ASN A 422 4.76 4.49 -34.68
N ALA A 423 6.08 4.64 -34.84
CA ALA A 423 6.64 5.45 -35.93
C ALA A 423 6.21 4.94 -37.33
N GLU A 424 6.16 3.62 -37.52
CA GLU A 424 5.69 3.02 -38.77
C GLU A 424 4.18 3.18 -38.92
N VAL A 425 3.41 3.00 -37.83
CA VAL A 425 1.96 3.24 -37.83
C VAL A 425 1.65 4.66 -38.28
N ASP A 426 2.35 5.65 -37.74
CA ASP A 426 2.12 7.06 -38.05
C ASP A 426 2.47 7.35 -39.52
N SER A 427 3.61 6.86 -40.02
CA SER A 427 4.00 7.01 -41.44
C SER A 427 3.04 6.33 -42.42
N ILE A 428 2.59 5.11 -42.12
CA ILE A 428 1.63 4.40 -42.98
C ILE A 428 0.28 5.10 -42.97
N ASN A 429 -0.21 5.52 -41.81
CA ASN A 429 -1.48 6.24 -41.72
C ASN A 429 -1.47 7.51 -42.58
N GLN A 430 -0.37 8.28 -42.54
CA GLN A 430 -0.22 9.45 -43.40
C GLN A 430 -0.20 9.07 -44.88
N GLY A 431 0.57 8.04 -45.26
CA GLY A 431 0.66 7.57 -46.64
C GLY A 431 -0.69 7.11 -47.21
N ILE A 432 -1.46 6.34 -46.44
CA ILE A 432 -2.82 5.94 -46.81
C ILE A 432 -3.73 7.14 -46.98
N ARG A 433 -3.67 8.10 -46.06
CA ARG A 433 -4.50 9.30 -46.11
C ARG A 433 -4.21 10.14 -47.37
N GLU A 434 -2.94 10.38 -47.70
CA GLU A 434 -2.58 11.11 -48.93
C GLU A 434 -3.00 10.35 -50.20
N LEU A 435 -2.90 9.02 -50.20
CA LEU A 435 -3.39 8.19 -51.29
C LEU A 435 -4.91 8.30 -51.46
N LEU A 436 -5.68 8.22 -50.36
CA LEU A 436 -7.14 8.36 -50.40
C LEU A 436 -7.59 9.76 -50.86
N LYS A 437 -6.82 10.80 -50.53
CA LYS A 437 -7.03 12.17 -51.07
C LYS A 437 -6.76 12.22 -52.57
N ALA A 438 -5.64 11.65 -53.02
CA ALA A 438 -5.28 11.63 -54.43
C ALA A 438 -6.29 10.86 -55.29
N GLN A 439 -6.89 9.81 -54.74
CA GLN A 439 -7.94 9.01 -55.39
C GLN A 439 -9.35 9.62 -55.28
N GLY A 440 -9.51 10.74 -54.54
CA GLY A 440 -10.79 11.42 -54.35
C GLY A 440 -11.76 10.71 -53.40
N PHE A 441 -11.31 9.71 -52.63
CA PHE A 441 -12.12 9.09 -51.57
C PHE A 441 -12.26 9.99 -50.34
N LEU A 442 -11.27 10.85 -50.11
CA LEU A 442 -11.26 11.86 -49.06
C LEU A 442 -11.37 13.24 -49.71
N THR A 443 -12.51 13.90 -49.50
CA THR A 443 -12.82 15.21 -50.08
C THR A 443 -13.35 16.18 -49.02
N GLY A 444 -13.07 17.47 -49.20
CA GLY A 444 -13.54 18.52 -48.30
C GLY A 444 -12.41 19.24 -47.54
N GLN A 445 -12.80 20.00 -46.52
CA GLN A 445 -11.89 20.83 -45.74
C GLN A 445 -11.11 20.01 -44.71
N GLU A 446 -9.80 20.21 -44.67
CA GLU A 446 -8.94 19.65 -43.61
C GLU A 446 -9.08 20.46 -42.32
N TYR A 447 -9.25 19.74 -41.22
CA TYR A 447 -9.25 20.29 -39.88
C TYR A 447 -7.95 19.94 -39.15
N ARG A 448 -7.21 20.96 -38.77
CA ARG A 448 -5.97 20.80 -38.02
C ARG A 448 -6.22 20.59 -36.54
N HIS A 449 -5.89 19.39 -36.05
CA HIS A 449 -5.92 19.06 -34.63
C HIS A 449 -4.51 19.09 -34.04
N TYR A 450 -4.31 19.93 -33.02
CA TYR A 450 -3.04 20.02 -32.31
C TYR A 450 -3.01 18.99 -31.17
N VAL A 451 -2.17 17.96 -31.33
CA VAL A 451 -1.87 16.95 -30.30
C VAL A 451 -0.93 17.52 -29.23
N SER A 452 -0.06 18.44 -29.62
CA SER A 452 0.77 19.28 -28.74
C SER A 452 1.03 20.63 -29.42
N SER A 453 1.78 21.53 -28.76
CA SER A 453 2.18 22.83 -29.33
C SER A 453 2.96 22.72 -30.65
N GLU A 454 3.62 21.59 -30.89
CA GLU A 454 4.45 21.35 -32.09
C GLU A 454 3.98 20.19 -32.95
N LYS A 455 3.15 19.29 -32.41
CA LYS A 455 2.61 18.16 -33.17
C LYS A 455 1.15 18.42 -33.50
N TYR A 456 0.85 18.51 -34.79
CA TYR A 456 -0.50 18.53 -35.30
C TYR A 456 -0.73 17.36 -36.25
N GLU A 457 -1.98 16.97 -36.37
CA GLU A 457 -2.48 15.99 -37.32
C GLU A 457 -3.72 16.58 -37.97
N ASP A 458 -3.84 16.43 -39.29
CA ASP A 458 -4.94 16.98 -40.07
C ASP A 458 -5.99 15.88 -40.30
N TYR A 459 -7.26 16.19 -40.01
CA TYR A 459 -8.39 15.26 -40.08
C TYR A 459 -9.47 15.78 -41.02
N MET A 460 -10.22 14.89 -41.67
CA MET A 460 -11.37 15.27 -42.48
C MET A 460 -12.53 14.26 -42.37
N ALA A 461 -13.69 14.62 -42.90
CA ALA A 461 -14.78 13.66 -43.06
C ALA A 461 -14.34 12.50 -43.97
N GLY A 462 -14.66 11.28 -43.57
CA GLY A 462 -14.19 10.03 -44.18
C GLY A 462 -12.95 9.44 -43.51
N ASP A 463 -12.23 10.19 -42.67
CA ASP A 463 -11.01 9.66 -42.04
C ASP A 463 -11.33 8.52 -41.05
N ARG A 464 -10.58 7.41 -41.18
CA ARG A 464 -10.61 6.33 -40.19
C ARG A 464 -9.72 6.68 -39.00
N ILE A 465 -10.27 6.60 -37.79
CA ILE A 465 -9.59 6.91 -36.53
C ILE A 465 -9.68 5.78 -35.51
N LEU A 466 -8.76 5.81 -34.56
CA LEU A 466 -8.69 4.93 -33.39
C LEU A 466 -8.75 5.78 -32.12
N PHE A 467 -9.73 5.55 -31.24
CA PHE A 467 -9.79 6.22 -29.95
C PHE A 467 -8.66 5.73 -29.01
N LYS A 468 -7.98 6.68 -28.35
CA LYS A 468 -6.89 6.42 -27.39
C LYS A 468 -7.33 6.56 -25.93
N THR A 469 -8.51 7.11 -25.69
CA THR A 469 -9.07 7.37 -24.36
C THR A 469 -10.46 6.75 -24.23
N THR A 470 -10.82 6.33 -23.01
CA THR A 470 -12.19 5.91 -22.70
C THR A 470 -12.95 7.08 -22.08
N ASN A 471 -14.14 7.39 -22.59
CA ASN A 471 -15.10 8.33 -22.00
C ASN A 471 -16.48 7.67 -21.92
N LYS A 472 -16.92 7.33 -20.70
CA LYS A 472 -18.17 6.60 -20.48
C LYS A 472 -19.42 7.41 -20.82
N ASN A 473 -19.39 8.73 -20.63
CA ASN A 473 -20.54 9.60 -20.89
C ASN A 473 -20.79 9.72 -22.40
N LEU A 474 -19.72 9.83 -23.17
CA LEU A 474 -19.77 9.82 -24.64
C LEU A 474 -19.85 8.40 -25.22
N GLN A 475 -19.78 7.39 -24.37
CA GLN A 475 -19.74 5.98 -24.73
C GLN A 475 -18.63 5.66 -25.75
N ILE A 476 -17.46 6.24 -25.51
CA ILE A 476 -16.21 6.04 -26.25
C ILE A 476 -15.32 5.08 -25.45
N ASP A 477 -14.84 4.01 -26.09
CA ASP A 477 -13.88 3.09 -25.49
C ASP A 477 -12.51 3.18 -26.19
N ASN A 478 -11.43 3.11 -25.40
CA ASN A 478 -10.08 3.06 -25.92
C ASN A 478 -9.85 1.80 -26.77
N GLY A 479 -9.39 1.98 -28.01
CA GLY A 479 -9.13 0.91 -28.96
C GLY A 479 -10.24 0.69 -29.99
N ASP A 480 -11.32 1.48 -29.94
CA ASP A 480 -12.38 1.43 -30.94
C ASP A 480 -11.95 2.12 -32.23
N PHE A 481 -12.13 1.41 -33.35
CA PHE A 481 -11.98 1.95 -34.70
C PHE A 481 -13.31 2.57 -35.14
N THR A 482 -13.23 3.76 -35.71
CA THR A 482 -14.39 4.53 -36.16
C THR A 482 -14.04 5.34 -37.40
N THR A 483 -15.06 5.76 -38.15
CA THR A 483 -14.90 6.63 -39.32
C THR A 483 -15.54 7.97 -39.03
N ILE A 484 -14.79 9.06 -39.20
CA ILE A 484 -15.29 10.42 -39.03
C ILE A 484 -16.33 10.70 -40.11
N THR A 485 -17.52 11.12 -39.73
CA THR A 485 -18.58 11.54 -40.66
C THR A 485 -18.66 13.06 -40.79
N SER A 486 -18.23 13.81 -39.77
CA SER A 486 -18.22 15.27 -39.78
C SER A 486 -17.10 15.84 -38.92
N VAL A 487 -16.47 16.92 -39.39
CA VAL A 487 -15.40 17.66 -38.71
C VAL A 487 -15.77 19.13 -38.56
N SER A 488 -15.51 19.69 -37.38
CA SER A 488 -15.61 21.13 -37.09
C SER A 488 -14.63 21.53 -35.99
N ASN A 489 -14.49 22.83 -35.71
CA ASN A 489 -13.47 23.36 -34.79
C ASN A 489 -13.55 22.83 -33.35
N ASP A 490 -14.75 22.52 -32.89
CA ASP A 490 -15.04 22.12 -31.51
C ASP A 490 -15.80 20.80 -31.43
N ARG A 491 -16.22 20.23 -32.56
CA ARG A 491 -17.03 19.01 -32.59
C ARG A 491 -16.73 18.12 -33.77
N PHE A 492 -16.36 16.89 -33.47
CA PHE A 492 -16.23 15.79 -34.42
C PHE A 492 -17.39 14.83 -34.24
N ILE A 493 -17.86 14.25 -35.34
CA ILE A 493 -18.83 13.14 -35.33
C ILE A 493 -18.16 11.96 -36.01
N ALA A 494 -18.11 10.81 -35.33
CA ALA A 494 -17.59 9.58 -35.88
C ALA A 494 -18.59 8.44 -35.71
N LYS A 495 -18.63 7.54 -36.68
CA LYS A 495 -19.44 6.33 -36.68
C LYS A 495 -18.57 5.13 -36.40
N THR A 496 -18.90 4.35 -35.38
CA THR A 496 -18.21 3.09 -35.07
C THR A 496 -18.52 2.03 -36.11
N ASP A 497 -17.68 1.00 -36.20
CA ASP A 497 -17.89 -0.14 -37.12
C ASP A 497 -19.21 -0.88 -36.85
N ASN A 498 -19.76 -0.77 -35.62
CA ASN A 498 -21.07 -1.32 -35.27
C ASN A 498 -22.25 -0.38 -35.62
N GLY A 499 -21.98 0.71 -36.34
CA GLY A 499 -22.98 1.65 -36.83
C GLY A 499 -23.40 2.76 -35.87
N LYS A 500 -22.81 2.83 -34.67
CA LYS A 500 -23.17 3.83 -33.66
C LYS A 500 -22.45 5.15 -33.92
N GLU A 501 -23.19 6.25 -33.88
CA GLU A 501 -22.60 7.59 -33.97
C GLU A 501 -22.19 8.14 -32.61
N VAL A 502 -21.05 8.83 -32.59
CA VAL A 502 -20.48 9.45 -31.41
C VAL A 502 -19.99 10.85 -31.77
N ALA A 503 -20.52 11.85 -31.06
CA ALA A 503 -20.05 13.21 -31.14
C ALA A 503 -19.08 13.51 -29.99
N PHE A 504 -17.95 14.14 -30.29
CA PHE A 504 -16.94 14.46 -29.28
C PHE A 504 -16.18 15.75 -29.62
N ASN A 505 -15.67 16.41 -28.57
CA ASN A 505 -14.75 17.53 -28.73
C ASN A 505 -13.32 16.99 -28.95
N PRO A 506 -12.67 17.30 -30.09
CA PRO A 506 -11.34 16.79 -30.37
C PRO A 506 -10.27 17.28 -29.39
N ARG A 507 -10.54 18.33 -28.60
CA ARG A 507 -9.63 18.83 -27.55
C ARG A 507 -9.69 18.03 -26.25
N GLU A 508 -10.79 17.31 -26.02
CA GLU A 508 -11.04 16.58 -24.77
C GLU A 508 -10.86 15.06 -24.90
N VAL A 509 -11.00 14.54 -26.12
CA VAL A 509 -10.89 13.12 -26.42
C VAL A 509 -9.61 12.86 -27.20
N GLY A 510 -8.81 11.90 -26.75
CA GLY A 510 -7.60 11.49 -27.46
C GLY A 510 -7.93 10.46 -28.54
N PHE A 511 -7.49 10.71 -29.77
CA PHE A 511 -7.62 9.81 -30.92
C PHE A 511 -6.38 9.93 -31.82
N LYS A 512 -6.29 9.07 -32.83
CA LYS A 512 -5.30 9.12 -33.92
C LYS A 512 -5.88 8.47 -35.17
N HIS A 513 -5.21 8.59 -36.33
CA HIS A 513 -5.58 7.80 -37.51
C HIS A 513 -5.54 6.28 -37.26
N GLY A 514 -6.45 5.56 -37.93
CA GLY A 514 -6.78 4.16 -37.65
C GLY A 514 -6.71 3.22 -38.86
N TYR A 515 -6.07 3.60 -39.97
CA TYR A 515 -5.83 2.69 -41.11
C TYR A 515 -4.77 1.63 -40.78
N ALA A 516 -3.78 2.04 -39.99
CA ALA A 516 -2.73 1.21 -39.43
C ALA A 516 -2.76 1.25 -37.89
N SER A 517 -2.35 0.15 -37.28
CA SER A 517 -2.30 0.00 -35.82
C SER A 517 -1.14 -0.90 -35.39
N THR A 518 -0.73 -0.77 -34.13
CA THR A 518 0.18 -1.73 -33.52
C THR A 518 -0.54 -3.06 -33.24
N VAL A 519 0.21 -4.16 -33.22
CA VAL A 519 -0.32 -5.52 -32.98
C VAL A 519 -1.14 -5.64 -31.68
N TYR A 520 -0.72 -4.95 -30.61
CA TYR A 520 -1.43 -4.95 -29.32
C TYR A 520 -2.86 -4.39 -29.41
N LYS A 521 -3.07 -3.36 -30.23
CA LYS A 521 -4.37 -2.72 -30.40
C LYS A 521 -5.29 -3.50 -31.35
N ALA A 522 -4.71 -4.39 -32.17
CA ALA A 522 -5.45 -5.26 -33.06
C ALA A 522 -5.93 -6.56 -32.38
N GLN A 523 -5.43 -6.90 -31.19
CA GLN A 523 -5.81 -8.12 -30.47
C GLN A 523 -7.34 -8.17 -30.20
N GLY A 524 -7.91 -9.36 -30.25
CA GLY A 524 -9.36 -9.60 -30.18
C GLY A 524 -10.15 -9.25 -31.46
N SER A 525 -9.58 -8.49 -32.39
CA SER A 525 -10.27 -8.11 -33.64
C SER A 525 -10.29 -9.25 -34.67
N SER A 526 -11.35 -9.34 -35.46
CA SER A 526 -11.43 -10.20 -36.65
C SER A 526 -11.72 -9.30 -37.85
N ILE A 527 -10.80 -9.26 -38.80
CA ILE A 527 -10.80 -8.29 -39.91
C ILE A 527 -10.74 -9.08 -41.22
N LYS A 528 -11.43 -8.64 -42.28
CA LYS A 528 -11.46 -9.44 -43.51
C LYS A 528 -10.10 -9.46 -44.21
N ASP A 529 -9.44 -8.32 -44.29
CA ASP A 529 -8.18 -8.16 -45.03
C ASP A 529 -7.07 -7.52 -44.17
N VAL A 530 -5.96 -8.23 -43.98
CA VAL A 530 -4.89 -7.82 -43.06
C VAL A 530 -3.53 -7.75 -43.76
N TYR A 531 -2.84 -6.63 -43.54
CA TYR A 531 -1.52 -6.36 -44.09
C TYR A 531 -0.53 -6.22 -42.94
N VAL A 532 0.47 -7.08 -42.86
CA VAL A 532 1.44 -7.06 -41.75
C VAL A 532 2.78 -6.55 -42.27
N LEU A 533 3.28 -5.46 -41.70
CA LEU A 533 4.64 -4.97 -41.96
C LEU A 533 5.57 -5.43 -40.83
N HIS A 534 6.60 -6.22 -41.19
CA HIS A 534 7.66 -6.63 -40.28
C HIS A 534 8.94 -5.82 -40.53
N ASN A 535 9.51 -5.26 -39.46
CA ASN A 535 10.73 -4.47 -39.53
C ASN A 535 11.49 -4.44 -38.18
N LEU A 536 12.65 -5.11 -38.11
CA LEU A 536 13.58 -5.24 -36.97
C LEU A 536 13.03 -5.87 -35.67
N ALA A 537 11.81 -5.52 -35.26
CA ALA A 537 11.18 -5.90 -34.02
C ALA A 537 10.08 -6.93 -34.28
N GLY A 538 10.05 -7.99 -33.48
CA GLY A 538 9.11 -9.10 -33.59
C GLY A 538 9.44 -10.17 -32.55
N ASN A 539 8.44 -10.96 -32.18
CA ASN A 539 8.57 -12.14 -31.35
C ASN A 539 7.47 -13.13 -31.76
N SER A 540 7.52 -14.36 -31.26
CA SER A 540 6.58 -15.41 -31.69
C SER A 540 5.11 -15.04 -31.43
N ARG A 541 4.84 -14.36 -30.32
CA ARG A 541 3.49 -13.91 -29.94
C ARG A 541 2.97 -12.77 -30.83
N ASN A 542 3.81 -11.78 -31.13
CA ASN A 542 3.50 -10.68 -32.05
C ASN A 542 3.16 -11.24 -33.44
N SER A 543 4.00 -12.14 -33.94
CA SER A 543 3.81 -12.82 -35.22
C SER A 543 2.50 -13.60 -35.21
N TYR A 544 2.25 -14.37 -34.16
CA TYR A 544 1.02 -15.14 -34.03
C TYR A 544 -0.23 -14.26 -34.03
N VAL A 545 -0.27 -13.20 -33.21
CA VAL A 545 -1.43 -12.31 -33.16
C VAL A 545 -1.64 -11.63 -34.50
N ALA A 546 -0.59 -11.03 -35.09
CA ALA A 546 -0.68 -10.32 -36.36
C ALA A 546 -1.18 -11.24 -37.50
N MET A 547 -0.61 -12.45 -37.62
CA MET A 547 -0.96 -13.40 -38.68
C MET A 547 -2.35 -14.02 -38.52
N THR A 548 -2.97 -13.96 -37.34
CA THR A 548 -4.27 -14.61 -37.08
C THR A 548 -5.46 -13.67 -36.99
N ARG A 549 -5.29 -12.36 -37.22
CA ARG A 549 -6.42 -11.41 -37.18
C ARG A 549 -7.35 -11.48 -38.40
N HIS A 550 -6.87 -12.02 -39.52
CA HIS A 550 -7.60 -12.06 -40.79
C HIS A 550 -8.73 -13.11 -40.80
N ILE A 551 -9.76 -12.85 -41.62
CA ILE A 551 -10.84 -13.80 -41.97
C ILE A 551 -10.65 -14.32 -43.40
N GLU A 552 -10.31 -13.45 -44.35
CA GLU A 552 -10.24 -13.77 -45.78
C GLU A 552 -8.80 -13.72 -46.34
N GLU A 553 -8.12 -12.58 -46.18
CA GLU A 553 -6.84 -12.30 -46.81
C GLU A 553 -5.79 -11.84 -45.79
N VAL A 554 -4.54 -12.30 -46.00
CA VAL A 554 -3.39 -11.87 -45.20
C VAL A 554 -2.15 -11.77 -46.07
N LYS A 555 -1.39 -10.70 -45.91
CA LYS A 555 -0.09 -10.50 -46.57
C LYS A 555 0.95 -10.04 -45.56
N LEU A 556 2.17 -10.58 -45.65
CA LEU A 556 3.32 -10.20 -44.83
C LEU A 556 4.37 -9.51 -45.70
N TYR A 557 4.75 -8.31 -45.31
CA TYR A 557 5.76 -7.48 -45.97
C TYR A 557 7.02 -7.40 -45.10
N SER A 558 8.17 -7.55 -45.75
CA SER A 558 9.49 -7.48 -45.13
C SER A 558 10.51 -6.90 -46.12
N ASN A 559 11.64 -6.42 -45.62
CA ASN A 559 12.69 -5.80 -46.44
C ASN A 559 14.07 -6.42 -46.18
N ARG A 560 14.92 -6.49 -47.21
CA ARG A 560 16.27 -7.08 -47.14
C ARG A 560 17.26 -6.25 -46.34
N GLU A 561 17.05 -4.94 -46.25
CA GLU A 561 17.87 -4.01 -45.46
C GLU A 561 17.94 -4.43 -43.98
N THR A 562 16.80 -4.81 -43.40
CA THR A 562 16.69 -5.20 -41.98
C THR A 562 16.49 -6.70 -41.77
N THR A 563 16.04 -7.42 -42.79
CA THR A 563 15.79 -8.86 -42.78
C THR A 563 16.46 -9.49 -44.00
N LYS A 564 17.77 -9.76 -43.89
CA LYS A 564 18.64 -10.17 -45.01
C LYS A 564 18.09 -11.34 -45.82
N ASP A 565 17.56 -12.34 -45.14
CA ASP A 565 17.09 -13.60 -45.73
C ASP A 565 15.97 -14.25 -44.90
N MET A 566 15.45 -15.38 -45.40
CA MET A 566 14.41 -16.16 -44.72
C MET A 566 14.86 -16.64 -43.34
N ALA A 567 16.13 -17.01 -43.17
CA ALA A 567 16.66 -17.45 -41.88
C ALA A 567 16.62 -16.31 -40.85
N SER A 568 16.96 -15.09 -41.26
CA SER A 568 16.85 -13.87 -40.46
C SER A 568 15.39 -13.57 -40.11
N LEU A 569 14.46 -13.72 -41.05
CA LEU A 569 13.03 -13.52 -40.81
C LEU A 569 12.50 -14.53 -39.78
N ILE A 570 12.80 -15.82 -39.97
CA ILE A 570 12.45 -16.88 -39.01
C ILE A 570 13.03 -16.54 -37.65
N SER A 571 14.33 -16.23 -37.56
CA SER A 571 14.97 -15.87 -36.30
C SER A 571 14.30 -14.68 -35.61
N GLN A 572 13.95 -13.63 -36.35
CA GLN A 572 13.30 -12.43 -35.82
C GLN A 572 11.87 -12.71 -35.33
N LEU A 573 11.08 -13.48 -36.08
CA LEU A 573 9.70 -13.83 -35.74
C LEU A 573 9.61 -14.93 -34.68
N SER A 574 10.62 -15.78 -34.54
CA SER A 574 10.69 -16.87 -33.55
C SER A 574 11.24 -16.45 -32.19
N LYS A 575 11.71 -15.21 -32.01
CA LYS A 575 12.22 -14.73 -30.72
C LYS A 575 11.20 -15.00 -29.62
N SER A 576 11.63 -15.62 -28.53
CA SER A 576 10.78 -15.86 -27.36
C SER A 576 10.44 -14.55 -26.68
N ASP A 577 9.19 -14.39 -26.28
CA ASP A 577 8.77 -13.28 -25.46
C ASP A 577 9.08 -13.55 -23.97
N ASN A 578 9.83 -12.66 -23.31
CA ASN A 578 10.29 -12.83 -21.92
C ASN A 578 9.16 -12.60 -20.89
N ASN A 579 7.90 -12.52 -21.31
CA ASN A 579 6.75 -12.37 -20.42
C ASN A 579 6.19 -13.73 -19.98
N LEU A 580 7.06 -14.61 -19.49
CA LEU A 580 6.68 -15.83 -18.78
C LEU A 580 6.73 -15.57 -17.28
N ALA A 581 5.86 -16.24 -16.53
CA ALA A 581 5.95 -16.25 -15.07
C ALA A 581 7.27 -16.91 -14.64
N SER A 582 7.92 -16.36 -13.61
CA SER A 582 9.18 -16.89 -13.10
C SER A 582 9.05 -18.34 -12.61
N ILE A 583 7.88 -18.70 -12.05
CA ILE A 583 7.55 -20.03 -11.51
C ILE A 583 7.50 -21.15 -12.56
N ASN A 584 7.62 -20.84 -13.86
CA ASN A 584 7.92 -21.85 -14.87
C ASN A 584 9.32 -22.48 -14.70
N PHE A 585 10.22 -21.77 -14.02
CA PHE A 585 11.61 -22.16 -13.81
C PHE A 585 11.89 -22.41 -12.33
N LYS A 586 12.96 -23.14 -12.06
CA LYS A 586 13.44 -23.46 -10.72
C LYS A 586 14.47 -22.46 -10.22
N SER A 587 14.46 -22.18 -8.93
CA SER A 587 15.60 -21.53 -8.27
C SER A 587 16.65 -22.57 -7.87
N LEU A 588 17.89 -22.14 -7.61
CA LEU A 588 18.94 -23.02 -7.11
C LEU A 588 18.55 -23.70 -5.78
N GLU A 589 17.85 -22.97 -4.91
CA GLU A 589 17.35 -23.52 -3.63
C GLU A 589 16.31 -24.62 -3.84
N GLU A 590 15.41 -24.47 -4.82
CA GLU A 590 14.40 -25.47 -5.15
C GLU A 590 15.03 -26.76 -5.69
N LEU A 591 16.05 -26.64 -6.57
CA LEU A 591 16.79 -27.78 -7.10
C LEU A 591 17.52 -28.53 -5.97
N ARG A 592 18.23 -27.82 -5.10
CA ARG A 592 18.88 -28.40 -3.91
C ARG A 592 17.87 -29.10 -3.00
N THR A 593 16.71 -28.50 -2.79
CA THR A 593 15.66 -29.11 -1.95
C THR A 593 15.10 -30.39 -2.59
N GLN A 594 15.03 -30.47 -3.92
CA GLN A 594 14.62 -31.68 -4.64
C GLN A 594 15.69 -32.78 -4.56
N GLU A 595 16.97 -32.44 -4.72
CA GLU A 595 18.08 -33.38 -4.54
C GLU A 595 18.15 -33.92 -3.11
N ILE A 596 18.00 -33.06 -2.11
CA ILE A 596 17.91 -33.47 -0.70
C ILE A 596 16.75 -34.43 -0.49
N LYS A 597 15.56 -34.15 -1.06
CA LYS A 597 14.40 -35.07 -0.99
C LYS A 597 14.65 -36.42 -1.66
N HIS A 598 15.46 -36.45 -2.73
CA HIS A 598 15.78 -37.68 -3.46
C HIS A 598 16.88 -38.50 -2.76
N ASN A 599 17.86 -37.85 -2.12
CA ASN A 599 19.07 -38.50 -1.60
C ASN A 599 19.04 -38.83 -0.09
N THR A 600 18.27 -38.12 0.73
CA THR A 600 18.44 -38.21 2.21
C THR A 600 17.66 -39.32 2.90
N GLY A 601 16.74 -40.03 2.23
CA GLY A 601 15.95 -41.09 2.89
C GLY A 601 15.22 -40.64 4.17
N LEU A 602 15.10 -39.33 4.40
CA LEU A 602 14.53 -38.74 5.61
C LEU A 602 13.07 -39.22 5.74
N PRO A 603 12.65 -39.74 6.91
CA PRO A 603 11.33 -40.33 7.06
C PRO A 603 10.28 -39.29 6.67
N GLY A 604 9.48 -39.61 5.65
CA GLY A 604 8.58 -38.67 4.96
C GLY A 604 7.60 -37.92 5.87
N ILE A 605 7.49 -38.35 7.13
CA ILE A 605 6.73 -37.72 8.22
C ILE A 605 7.30 -36.34 8.60
N ILE A 606 8.62 -36.19 8.77
CA ILE A 606 9.23 -34.91 9.22
C ILE A 606 9.06 -33.83 8.14
N ILE A 607 9.26 -34.22 6.89
CA ILE A 607 9.09 -33.34 5.72
C ILE A 607 7.60 -32.98 5.54
N LYS A 608 6.68 -33.95 5.70
CA LYS A 608 5.23 -33.69 5.62
C LYS A 608 4.76 -32.72 6.71
N ILE A 609 5.27 -32.85 7.92
CA ILE A 609 4.90 -32.00 9.05
C ILE A 609 5.45 -30.58 8.86
N GLY A 610 6.74 -30.41 8.53
CA GLY A 610 7.32 -29.10 8.25
C GLY A 610 6.61 -28.37 7.11
N ASN A 611 6.27 -29.08 6.03
CA ASN A 611 5.51 -28.53 4.90
C ASN A 611 4.07 -28.15 5.29
N TRP A 612 3.40 -28.97 6.11
CA TRP A 612 2.07 -28.65 6.63
C TRP A 612 2.09 -27.36 7.46
N PHE A 613 3.07 -27.18 8.35
CA PHE A 613 3.19 -25.97 9.16
C PHE A 613 3.54 -24.72 8.34
N LYS A 614 4.45 -24.84 7.35
CA LYS A 614 4.73 -23.76 6.39
C LYS A 614 3.45 -23.29 5.68
N TRP A 615 2.64 -24.25 5.23
CA TRP A 615 1.36 -23.97 4.58
C TRP A 615 0.36 -23.23 5.48
N VAL A 616 0.30 -23.54 6.78
CA VAL A 616 -0.57 -22.83 7.73
C VAL A 616 -0.16 -21.36 7.89
N VAL A 617 1.14 -21.07 8.03
CA VAL A 617 1.65 -19.70 8.18
C VAL A 617 1.40 -18.88 6.91
N GLU A 618 1.66 -19.48 5.74
CA GLU A 618 1.39 -18.85 4.45
C GLU A 618 -0.11 -18.53 4.27
N ASP A 619 -1.01 -19.41 4.69
CA ASP A 619 -2.46 -19.17 4.60
C ASP A 619 -2.92 -17.97 5.44
N ILE A 620 -2.39 -17.82 6.66
CA ILE A 620 -2.69 -16.69 7.55
C ILE A 620 -2.15 -15.39 6.96
N HIS A 621 -0.92 -15.41 6.44
CA HIS A 621 -0.31 -14.23 5.82
C HIS A 621 -1.06 -13.82 4.55
N ASP A 622 -1.46 -14.77 3.71
CA ASP A 622 -2.19 -14.50 2.48
C ASP A 622 -3.61 -13.95 2.75
N ARG A 623 -4.28 -14.35 3.85
CA ARG A 623 -5.57 -13.78 4.29
C ARG A 623 -5.46 -12.36 4.85
N SER A 624 -4.35 -12.03 5.50
CA SER A 624 -4.12 -10.73 6.15
C SER A 624 -3.46 -9.68 5.24
N HIS A 625 -2.91 -10.09 4.10
CA HIS A 625 -2.23 -9.19 3.17
C HIS A 625 -3.21 -8.23 2.46
N SER A 626 -3.14 -6.93 2.78
CA SER A 626 -3.82 -5.86 2.03
C SER A 626 -3.03 -5.47 0.78
N ASN A 627 -3.73 -5.17 -0.32
CA ASN A 627 -3.12 -4.69 -1.57
C ASN A 627 -3.36 -3.18 -1.73
N ASP A 628 -3.04 -2.39 -0.70
CA ASP A 628 -3.46 -0.98 -0.60
C ASP A 628 -2.95 -0.10 -1.77
N ASN A 629 -1.82 -0.46 -2.36
CA ASN A 629 -1.26 0.20 -3.55
C ASN A 629 -2.10 -0.03 -4.83
N TYR A 630 -2.94 -1.07 -4.88
CA TYR A 630 -3.78 -1.39 -6.04
C TYR A 630 -4.89 -0.35 -6.25
N TYR A 631 -5.53 0.11 -5.16
CA TYR A 631 -6.60 1.11 -5.19
C TYR A 631 -6.09 2.56 -5.01
N HIS A 632 -4.89 2.73 -4.41
CA HIS A 632 -4.27 4.03 -4.17
C HIS A 632 -2.84 4.10 -4.72
N PRO A 633 -2.64 4.31 -6.03
CA PRO A 633 -1.30 4.45 -6.59
C PRO A 633 -0.60 5.68 -6.01
N LYS A 634 0.55 5.48 -5.33
CA LYS A 634 1.39 6.57 -4.81
C LYS A 634 1.89 7.44 -5.98
N ILE A 635 1.39 8.67 -6.10
CA ILE A 635 2.01 9.70 -6.94
C ILE A 635 3.33 10.09 -6.23
N LEU A 636 4.47 9.80 -6.87
CA LEU A 636 5.79 10.23 -6.38
C LEU A 636 5.87 11.77 -6.45
N SER A 637 5.43 12.44 -5.37
CA SER A 637 5.50 13.91 -5.22
C SER A 637 6.93 14.47 -5.21
N ASN A 638 7.94 13.62 -5.03
CA ASN A 638 9.35 14.01 -5.01
C ASN A 638 9.91 14.42 -6.39
N THR A 639 9.27 14.06 -7.50
CA THR A 639 9.77 14.39 -8.84
C THR A 639 9.59 15.88 -9.15
N ALA A 640 8.45 16.47 -8.77
CA ALA A 640 8.18 17.90 -8.99
C ALA A 640 9.07 18.81 -8.14
N SER A 641 9.35 18.42 -6.89
CA SER A 641 10.20 19.17 -5.96
C SER A 641 11.69 19.11 -6.32
N LYS A 642 12.18 17.97 -6.81
CA LYS A 642 13.57 17.83 -7.30
C LYS A 642 13.81 18.54 -8.63
N ILE A 643 12.84 18.51 -9.56
CA ILE A 643 12.89 19.30 -10.79
C ILE A 643 13.03 20.80 -10.45
N LYS A 644 12.27 21.29 -9.44
CA LYS A 644 12.40 22.66 -8.94
C LYS A 644 13.80 23.00 -8.39
N ASN A 645 14.45 22.06 -7.70
CA ASN A 645 15.81 22.24 -7.18
C ASN A 645 16.89 22.22 -8.28
N ILE A 646 16.71 21.44 -9.35
CA ILE A 646 17.63 21.43 -10.50
C ILE A 646 17.57 22.77 -11.25
N PHE A 647 16.36 23.34 -11.42
CA PHE A 647 16.18 24.70 -11.97
C PHE A 647 16.70 25.80 -11.03
N GLY A 648 16.83 25.53 -9.73
CA GLY A 648 17.46 26.44 -8.77
C GLY A 648 18.99 26.47 -8.91
N ASN A 649 19.62 25.31 -9.19
CA ASN A 649 21.07 25.19 -9.27
C ASN A 649 21.67 25.64 -10.61
N THR A 650 20.93 25.63 -11.72
CA THR A 650 21.42 26.14 -13.01
C THR A 650 21.57 27.66 -13.05
N LYS A 651 20.94 28.41 -12.13
CA LYS A 651 21.16 29.86 -11.97
C LYS A 651 22.52 30.21 -11.34
N ASN A 652 23.16 29.28 -10.64
CA ASN A 652 24.47 29.51 -10.00
C ASN A 652 25.67 29.09 -10.88
N LEU A 653 25.44 28.52 -12.07
CA LEU A 653 26.52 28.11 -12.98
C LEU A 653 26.99 29.21 -13.95
N TYR A 654 26.41 30.42 -13.89
CA TYR A 654 26.80 31.56 -14.75
C TYR A 654 27.63 32.64 -14.05
N GLN A 655 28.14 32.40 -12.84
CA GLN A 655 28.95 33.38 -12.10
C GLN A 655 30.35 32.93 -11.66
N HIS A 656 30.82 31.74 -12.07
CA HIS A 656 32.22 31.33 -11.80
C HIS A 656 32.94 30.86 -13.06
N HIS A 657 33.11 31.79 -14.00
CA HIS A 657 34.26 31.80 -14.91
C HIS A 657 34.95 33.15 -14.72
N ASN A 658 35.83 33.23 -13.73
CA ASN A 658 36.98 34.14 -13.63
C ASN A 658 37.68 33.90 -12.30
N ALA A 659 38.65 32.99 -12.30
CA ALA A 659 39.85 32.95 -11.44
C ALA A 659 40.54 31.61 -11.69
N GLN A 660 41.45 31.58 -12.67
CA GLN A 660 42.60 30.69 -12.62
C GLN A 660 43.70 31.36 -11.80
N GLU A 661 44.58 30.52 -11.27
CA GLU A 661 45.86 30.84 -10.62
C GLU A 661 45.79 31.18 -9.13
N GLU A 662 46.02 30.17 -8.27
CA GLU A 662 47.23 30.13 -7.45
C GLU A 662 47.42 28.80 -6.72
N ILE A 663 48.68 28.34 -6.77
CA ILE A 663 49.37 27.46 -5.80
C ILE A 663 49.20 25.93 -5.98
N ARG A 664 50.21 25.41 -6.71
CA ARG A 664 50.83 24.09 -6.57
C ARG A 664 51.45 23.89 -5.17
N THR A 665 51.78 22.62 -4.87
CA THR A 665 52.50 22.07 -3.70
C THR A 665 51.56 21.74 -2.54
N SER A 666 51.50 20.54 -1.94
CA SER A 666 52.48 19.47 -1.81
C SER A 666 51.80 18.11 -1.58
N SER A 667 52.47 17.07 -2.03
CA SER A 667 52.29 15.65 -1.70
C SER A 667 52.45 15.38 -0.19
N ASP A 668 51.66 14.46 0.37
CA ASP A 668 52.17 13.19 0.94
C ASP A 668 51.13 12.43 1.78
N ASN A 669 51.22 11.10 1.66
CA ASN A 669 50.81 10.05 2.61
C ASN A 669 49.35 9.56 2.68
N LEU A 670 49.06 8.58 1.82
CA LEU A 670 48.87 7.16 2.18
C LEU A 670 48.46 6.84 3.64
N LYS A 671 47.19 6.42 3.84
CA LYS A 671 46.76 5.05 4.24
C LYS A 671 45.38 5.05 4.89
N HIS A 672 44.62 4.00 4.56
CA HIS A 672 43.39 3.50 5.18
C HIS A 672 42.06 4.24 4.92
N HIS A 673 41.34 3.79 3.88
CA HIS A 673 39.89 3.60 4.01
C HIS A 673 39.42 2.35 3.24
N ASN A 674 39.31 1.24 3.99
CA ASN A 674 38.23 0.27 3.84
C ASN A 674 37.30 0.48 5.05
N GLN A 675 36.03 0.05 4.92
CA GLN A 675 34.92 0.13 5.88
C GLN A 675 34.04 1.38 5.81
N LYS A 676 33.27 1.47 4.71
CA LYS A 676 31.96 2.14 4.69
C LYS A 676 30.85 1.26 4.10
N ASP A 677 30.97 -0.05 4.30
CA ASP A 677 29.94 -1.06 3.99
C ASP A 677 29.42 -1.69 5.28
N THR A 678 28.54 -1.00 6.02
CA THR A 678 27.60 -1.70 6.94
C THR A 678 26.37 -0.90 7.40
N ILE A 679 26.23 0.41 7.13
CA ILE A 679 25.14 1.23 7.72
C ILE A 679 24.01 1.56 6.73
N THR A 680 23.95 0.87 5.59
CA THR A 680 22.90 1.08 4.57
C THR A 680 21.78 0.02 4.63
N LYS A 681 21.82 -0.95 5.57
CA LYS A 681 20.84 -2.06 5.61
C LYS A 681 19.72 -1.95 6.66
N ILE A 682 19.60 -0.88 7.46
CA ILE A 682 18.55 -0.80 8.51
C ILE A 682 17.75 0.51 8.51
N LYS A 683 18.01 1.44 7.57
CA LYS A 683 17.25 2.71 7.46
C LYS A 683 16.10 2.72 6.44
N LEU A 684 15.67 1.55 5.97
CA LEU A 684 14.68 1.40 4.88
C LEU A 684 13.42 0.62 5.28
N GLN A 685 13.22 0.32 6.58
CA GLN A 685 12.09 -0.51 7.04
C GLN A 685 11.02 0.22 7.87
N GLU A 686 11.18 1.49 8.20
CA GLU A 686 10.24 2.20 9.09
C GLU A 686 9.31 3.20 8.37
N ASP A 687 9.60 3.59 7.12
CA ASP A 687 8.84 4.61 6.39
C ASP A 687 7.60 4.09 5.62
N VAL A 688 7.24 2.81 5.74
CA VAL A 688 6.13 2.22 4.94
C VAL A 688 4.81 2.07 5.72
N MET A 689 4.77 2.26 7.03
CA MET A 689 3.58 1.93 7.85
C MET A 689 2.68 3.14 8.22
N ALA A 690 2.77 4.25 7.49
CA ALA A 690 1.85 5.38 7.61
C ALA A 690 1.04 5.57 6.32
N LYS A 691 -0.25 5.15 6.34
CA LYS A 691 -1.38 5.26 5.38
C LYS A 691 -1.93 3.86 5.05
N ASN A 692 -3.17 3.43 5.36
CA ASN A 692 -4.45 4.15 5.50
C ASN A 692 -5.43 3.41 6.45
N THR A 693 -6.25 4.20 7.16
CA THR A 693 -7.36 3.80 8.04
C THR A 693 -8.68 4.28 7.40
N ILE A 694 -9.77 3.51 7.45
CA ILE A 694 -11.14 4.03 7.30
C ILE A 694 -11.78 4.08 8.69
N ASP A 695 -12.34 5.25 8.99
CA ASP A 695 -12.57 5.84 10.31
C ASP A 695 -14.09 5.93 10.60
N TYR A 696 -14.58 5.10 11.52
CA TYR A 696 -16.00 5.10 11.94
C TYR A 696 -16.39 6.32 12.82
N ASN A 697 -15.44 7.17 13.25
CA ASN A 697 -15.77 8.46 13.87
C ASN A 697 -16.21 9.52 12.84
N ALA A 698 -15.88 9.35 11.55
CA ALA A 698 -16.29 10.30 10.52
C ALA A 698 -17.81 10.35 10.32
N ILE A 699 -18.51 9.22 10.48
CA ILE A 699 -19.95 9.08 10.22
C ILE A 699 -20.79 9.79 11.32
N ASN A 700 -20.47 9.59 12.60
CA ASN A 700 -21.22 10.22 13.72
C ASN A 700 -20.85 11.71 13.89
N LYS A 701 -19.64 12.10 13.45
CA LYS A 701 -19.20 13.50 13.39
C LYS A 701 -19.92 14.26 12.27
N GLN A 702 -20.19 13.60 11.14
CA GLN A 702 -20.93 14.18 10.03
C GLN A 702 -22.40 14.44 10.38
N GLU A 703 -23.10 13.48 11.00
CA GLU A 703 -24.48 13.70 11.49
C GLU A 703 -24.61 14.82 12.53
N THR A 704 -23.61 14.96 13.41
CA THR A 704 -23.62 16.01 14.45
C THR A 704 -23.28 17.40 13.87
N VAL A 705 -22.46 17.45 12.81
CA VAL A 705 -22.17 18.69 12.06
C VAL A 705 -23.38 19.12 11.23
N GLU A 706 -24.06 18.18 10.58
CA GLU A 706 -25.31 18.43 9.84
C GLU A 706 -26.41 18.94 10.77
N LEU A 707 -26.60 18.32 11.93
CA LEU A 707 -27.59 18.77 12.92
C LEU A 707 -27.29 20.18 13.45
N LYS A 708 -26.02 20.51 13.74
CA LYS A 708 -25.60 21.86 14.17
C LYS A 708 -25.97 22.94 13.16
N GLN A 709 -25.83 22.64 11.87
CA GLN A 709 -26.20 23.57 10.81
C GLN A 709 -27.72 23.77 10.77
N ILE A 710 -28.49 22.68 10.84
CA ILE A 710 -29.96 22.72 10.75
C ILE A 710 -30.59 23.45 11.97
N VAL A 711 -30.13 23.18 13.20
CA VAL A 711 -30.70 23.80 14.42
C VAL A 711 -30.35 25.29 14.54
N SER A 712 -29.26 25.74 13.91
CA SER A 712 -28.89 27.15 13.91
C SER A 712 -29.94 28.04 13.23
N PHE A 713 -30.68 27.52 12.25
CA PHE A 713 -31.79 28.23 11.59
C PHE A 713 -33.06 28.36 12.45
N LYS A 714 -33.15 27.59 13.54
CA LYS A 714 -34.24 27.66 14.53
C LYS A 714 -33.78 28.21 15.88
N ALA A 715 -32.59 28.82 15.95
CA ALA A 715 -31.98 29.24 17.21
C ALA A 715 -32.89 30.14 18.07
N GLU A 716 -33.63 31.08 17.45
CA GLU A 716 -34.59 31.92 18.17
C GLU A 716 -35.73 31.13 18.81
N GLU A 717 -36.36 30.24 18.07
CA GLU A 717 -37.46 29.39 18.54
C GLU A 717 -37.01 28.48 19.69
N ILE A 718 -35.82 27.87 19.54
CA ILE A 718 -35.20 27.00 20.54
C ILE A 718 -34.88 27.79 21.81
N GLY A 719 -34.28 28.98 21.68
CA GLY A 719 -33.97 29.85 22.83
C GLY A 719 -35.20 30.30 23.59
N ARG A 720 -36.24 30.72 22.87
CA ARG A 720 -37.52 31.15 23.48
C ARG A 720 -38.23 30.00 24.19
N ASN A 721 -38.16 28.79 23.64
CA ASN A 721 -38.73 27.60 24.28
C ASN A 721 -37.97 27.15 25.52
N LEU A 722 -36.65 27.32 25.57
CA LEU A 722 -35.82 26.89 26.70
C LEU A 722 -35.78 27.93 27.83
N LEU A 723 -35.55 29.20 27.48
CA LEU A 723 -35.35 30.28 28.44
C LEU A 723 -36.59 31.16 28.63
N GLY A 724 -37.68 30.87 27.92
CA GLY A 724 -38.93 31.63 27.98
C GLY A 724 -38.91 32.90 27.12
N SER A 725 -39.78 33.85 27.44
CA SER A 725 -39.86 35.11 26.69
C SER A 725 -38.63 35.99 26.97
N PRO A 726 -37.83 36.34 25.95
CA PRO A 726 -36.69 37.23 26.13
C PRO A 726 -37.13 38.63 26.54
N ASN A 727 -36.25 39.31 27.26
CA ASN A 727 -36.46 40.68 27.69
C ASN A 727 -36.52 41.58 26.45
N LYS A 728 -37.73 42.06 26.11
CA LYS A 728 -38.01 42.80 24.87
C LYS A 728 -37.20 44.10 24.75
N HIS A 729 -36.83 44.72 25.88
CA HIS A 729 -36.11 46.00 25.85
C HIS A 729 -34.59 45.83 25.65
N LEU A 730 -34.03 44.68 26.05
CA LEU A 730 -32.60 44.38 25.94
C LEU A 730 -32.27 43.43 24.77
N SER A 731 -33.29 42.88 24.13
CA SER A 731 -33.18 42.01 22.97
C SER A 731 -33.37 42.79 21.67
N ASN A 732 -32.67 42.39 20.61
CA ASN A 732 -32.84 42.91 19.26
C ASN A 732 -32.96 41.78 18.24
N SER A 733 -33.11 42.13 16.96
CA SER A 733 -33.35 41.17 15.86
C SER A 733 -32.19 40.20 15.58
N GLN A 734 -31.02 40.37 16.19
CA GLN A 734 -29.85 39.49 16.02
C GLN A 734 -29.40 38.81 17.32
N LEU A 735 -29.69 39.42 18.47
CA LEU A 735 -29.28 38.96 19.79
C LEU A 735 -30.47 39.05 20.75
N LEU A 736 -30.89 37.90 21.25
CA LEU A 736 -31.89 37.82 22.30
C LEU A 736 -31.21 37.77 23.66
N ARG A 737 -31.80 38.45 24.64
CA ARG A 737 -31.33 38.48 26.03
C ARG A 737 -32.46 38.11 27.00
N TRP A 738 -32.10 37.38 28.04
CA TRP A 738 -33.02 36.93 29.08
C TRP A 738 -32.61 37.42 30.47
N ASP A 739 -33.56 37.38 31.41
CA ASP A 739 -33.58 38.03 32.72
C ASP A 739 -33.78 39.56 32.71
N GLN A 740 -34.07 40.13 33.89
CA GLN A 740 -34.33 41.57 34.06
C GLN A 740 -33.12 42.43 33.66
N ASP A 741 -31.90 41.92 33.85
CA ASP A 741 -30.64 42.61 33.52
C ASP A 741 -30.02 42.16 32.17
N GLY A 742 -30.66 41.24 31.43
CA GLY A 742 -30.14 40.73 30.16
C GLY A 742 -28.85 39.92 30.28
N LYS A 743 -28.63 39.24 31.41
CA LYS A 743 -27.39 38.53 31.77
C LYS A 743 -27.12 37.31 30.91
N ILE A 744 -28.15 36.72 30.32
CA ILE A 744 -28.01 35.64 29.34
C ILE A 744 -28.24 36.22 27.96
N ALA A 745 -27.32 36.01 27.03
CA ALA A 745 -27.43 36.48 25.66
C ALA A 745 -27.22 35.34 24.66
N MET A 746 -28.05 35.27 23.62
CA MET A 746 -27.92 34.29 22.54
C MET A 746 -28.06 34.96 21.19
N LYS A 747 -27.14 34.63 20.27
CA LYS A 747 -27.24 35.06 18.87
C LYS A 747 -28.23 34.18 18.13
N ILE A 748 -29.14 34.81 17.41
CA ILE A 748 -30.21 34.10 16.70
C ILE A 748 -30.08 34.14 15.17
N ASN A 749 -29.19 34.97 14.63
CA ASN A 749 -28.94 35.10 13.18
C ASN A 749 -27.43 35.13 12.84
N GLY A 750 -27.08 34.69 11.63
CA GLY A 750 -25.70 34.66 11.09
C GLY A 750 -24.92 33.37 11.40
N SER A 751 -23.65 33.29 10.99
CA SER A 751 -22.80 32.08 11.14
C SER A 751 -22.53 31.64 12.58
N LYS A 752 -22.91 32.47 13.57
CA LYS A 752 -22.83 32.19 15.01
C LYS A 752 -24.22 32.04 15.66
N ALA A 753 -25.28 31.85 14.87
CA ALA A 753 -26.62 31.60 15.38
C ALA A 753 -26.63 30.33 16.25
N GLY A 754 -27.24 30.43 17.43
CA GLY A 754 -27.27 29.38 18.44
C GLY A 754 -26.12 29.40 19.46
N ILE A 755 -25.16 30.33 19.34
CA ILE A 755 -24.15 30.53 20.39
C ILE A 755 -24.72 31.43 21.48
N TRP A 756 -24.63 30.98 22.73
CA TRP A 756 -25.12 31.69 23.90
C TRP A 756 -24.01 31.87 24.95
N TYR A 757 -24.21 32.86 25.82
CA TYR A 757 -23.33 33.15 26.95
C TYR A 757 -24.11 33.76 28.10
N ASP A 758 -23.80 33.32 29.32
CA ASP A 758 -24.29 33.88 30.57
C ASP A 758 -23.14 34.61 31.28
N PHE A 759 -23.25 35.93 31.28
CA PHE A 759 -22.25 36.85 31.82
C PHE A 759 -22.18 36.81 33.35
N SER A 760 -23.19 36.27 34.03
CA SER A 760 -23.16 36.17 35.50
C SER A 760 -22.30 35.01 35.98
N LYS A 761 -22.26 33.90 35.23
CA LYS A 761 -21.51 32.69 35.57
C LYS A 761 -20.22 32.52 34.76
N GLY A 762 -20.03 33.32 33.71
CA GLY A 762 -18.89 33.20 32.81
C GLY A 762 -18.95 31.97 31.90
N GLU A 763 -20.15 31.43 31.67
CA GLU A 763 -20.38 30.19 30.93
C GLU A 763 -21.03 30.48 29.57
N GLY A 764 -20.69 29.69 28.56
CA GLY A 764 -21.39 29.74 27.27
C GLY A 764 -20.98 28.61 26.34
N GLY A 765 -21.67 28.54 25.20
CA GLY A 765 -21.42 27.51 24.19
C GLY A 765 -22.48 27.53 23.10
N ASP A 766 -22.71 26.38 22.46
CA ASP A 766 -23.72 26.23 21.40
C ASP A 766 -25.08 25.76 21.94
N LEU A 767 -26.07 25.58 21.06
CA LEU A 767 -27.40 25.13 21.47
C LEU A 767 -27.40 23.78 22.19
N PHE A 768 -26.43 22.90 21.92
CA PHE A 768 -26.32 21.63 22.64
C PHE A 768 -25.96 21.91 24.09
N THR A 769 -24.97 22.78 24.34
CA THR A 769 -24.60 23.12 25.71
C THR A 769 -25.68 23.93 26.42
N LEU A 770 -26.47 24.74 25.69
CA LEU A 770 -27.62 25.45 26.28
C LEU A 770 -28.68 24.47 26.76
N VAL A 771 -29.06 23.51 25.92
CA VAL A 771 -30.03 22.48 26.28
C VAL A 771 -29.50 21.64 27.44
N GLN A 772 -28.24 21.22 27.39
CA GLN A 772 -27.62 20.48 28.49
C GLN A 772 -27.64 21.26 29.80
N ARG A 773 -27.47 22.59 29.78
CA ARG A 773 -27.54 23.43 30.98
C ARG A 773 -28.98 23.58 31.48
N GLU A 774 -29.89 24.06 30.65
CA GLU A 774 -31.26 24.41 31.07
C GLU A 774 -32.12 23.18 31.35
N LYS A 775 -31.85 22.05 30.69
CA LYS A 775 -32.49 20.76 30.96
C LYS A 775 -31.67 19.86 31.89
N ASN A 776 -30.48 20.30 32.31
CA ASN A 776 -29.52 19.53 33.10
C ASN A 776 -29.32 18.09 32.59
N CYS A 777 -29.10 17.94 31.27
CA CYS A 777 -29.15 16.65 30.58
C CYS A 777 -27.81 16.32 29.89
N ALA A 778 -27.62 15.05 29.54
CA ALA A 778 -26.42 14.61 28.85
C ALA A 778 -26.47 15.00 27.35
N PHE A 779 -25.30 15.03 26.69
CA PHE A 779 -25.19 15.46 25.28
C PHE A 779 -26.10 14.67 24.32
N VAL A 780 -26.35 13.39 24.61
CA VAL A 780 -27.23 12.53 23.79
C VAL A 780 -28.69 12.95 23.91
N GLU A 781 -29.13 13.33 25.10
CA GLU A 781 -30.50 13.82 25.34
C GLU A 781 -30.68 15.22 24.74
N ALA A 782 -29.66 16.08 24.85
CA ALA A 782 -29.65 17.37 24.19
C ALA A 782 -29.68 17.25 22.65
N LYS A 783 -28.95 16.27 22.09
CA LYS A 783 -28.99 15.94 20.67
C LYS A 783 -30.39 15.47 20.23
N LYS A 784 -31.04 14.58 20.99
CA LYS A 784 -32.40 14.11 20.69
C LYS A 784 -33.43 15.25 20.77
N TYR A 785 -33.38 16.07 21.83
CA TYR A 785 -34.25 17.24 21.98
C TYR A 785 -34.14 18.22 20.79
N LEU A 786 -32.92 18.48 20.33
CA LEU A 786 -32.69 19.31 19.16
C LEU A 786 -33.12 18.64 17.85
N GLN A 787 -32.97 17.32 17.69
CA GLN A 787 -33.46 16.56 16.53
C GLN A 787 -34.98 16.62 16.40
N ASP A 788 -35.69 16.51 17.53
CA ASP A 788 -37.16 16.54 17.57
C ASP A 788 -37.71 17.92 17.20
N MET A 789 -37.04 19.02 17.62
CA MET A 789 -37.44 20.40 17.29
C MET A 789 -37.31 20.79 15.81
N VAL A 790 -36.43 20.14 15.05
CA VAL A 790 -36.28 20.35 13.59
C VAL A 790 -36.98 19.27 12.75
N SER A 791 -37.84 18.45 13.36
CA SER A 791 -38.65 17.42 12.68
C SER A 791 -37.83 16.41 11.88
N MET A 792 -36.60 16.10 12.32
CA MET A 792 -35.88 14.94 11.81
C MET A 792 -36.41 13.69 12.53
N SER A 793 -37.26 12.91 11.86
CA SER A 793 -37.79 11.65 12.40
C SER A 793 -36.66 10.70 12.83
N THR A 794 -36.54 10.47 14.14
CA THR A 794 -35.78 9.36 14.70
C THR A 794 -36.76 8.33 15.26
N LYS A 795 -36.75 7.11 14.72
CA LYS A 795 -37.37 5.97 15.40
C LYS A 795 -36.40 5.51 16.48
N VAL A 796 -36.62 5.96 17.70
CA VAL A 796 -35.96 5.44 18.92
C VAL A 796 -36.98 5.47 20.05
N ASP A 797 -37.55 4.31 20.40
CA ASP A 797 -38.25 4.10 21.67
C ASP A 797 -37.23 3.48 22.65
N GLU A 798 -36.69 4.30 23.55
CA GLU A 798 -37.20 4.48 24.93
C GLU A 798 -36.83 3.31 25.85
N ALA A 799 -35.55 3.29 26.24
CA ALA A 799 -35.09 2.77 27.52
C ALA A 799 -33.67 3.27 27.76
N LEU A 800 -33.45 4.60 27.80
CA LEU A 800 -32.14 5.18 28.15
C LEU A 800 -32.24 6.68 28.47
N ALA A 801 -33.31 7.09 29.15
CA ALA A 801 -33.18 8.17 30.12
C ALA A 801 -32.82 7.51 31.44
N VAL A 802 -31.87 8.09 32.17
CA VAL A 802 -31.34 7.61 33.47
C VAL A 802 -30.28 6.51 33.37
N ASN A 803 -29.07 6.94 32.99
CA ASN A 803 -27.86 6.80 33.84
C ASN A 803 -26.60 7.19 33.04
N LEU A 804 -26.64 8.35 32.38
CA LEU A 804 -25.47 9.06 31.86
C LEU A 804 -24.87 9.94 32.96
N SER A 805 -24.34 9.31 34.00
CA SER A 805 -23.25 9.92 34.76
C SER A 805 -22.37 8.81 35.31
N THR A 806 -21.25 8.53 34.62
CA THR A 806 -19.87 8.61 35.18
C THR A 806 -18.84 7.67 34.52
N ASN A 807 -19.18 6.62 33.75
CA ASN A 807 -18.14 5.65 33.31
C ASN A 807 -17.72 5.67 31.82
N LYS A 808 -18.32 6.50 30.95
CA LYS A 808 -17.89 6.63 29.53
C LYS A 808 -16.64 7.49 29.29
N LYS A 809 -16.10 8.14 30.34
CA LYS A 809 -14.83 8.92 30.27
C LYS A 809 -13.55 8.05 30.31
N ARG A 810 -13.62 6.74 30.57
CA ARG A 810 -12.42 5.87 30.73
C ARG A 810 -12.05 4.98 29.53
N GLN A 811 -13.01 4.50 28.72
CA GLN A 811 -12.70 3.61 27.57
C GLN A 811 -12.30 4.35 26.27
N ILE A 812 -12.83 5.56 26.04
CA ILE A 812 -12.34 6.42 24.95
C ILE A 812 -10.90 6.88 25.24
N LYS A 813 -10.54 6.99 26.53
CA LYS A 813 -9.20 7.38 26.98
C LYS A 813 -8.11 6.36 26.62
N THR A 814 -8.42 5.06 26.62
CA THR A 814 -7.43 3.97 26.51
C THR A 814 -6.96 3.74 25.07
N GLN A 815 -7.83 3.93 24.07
CA GLN A 815 -7.45 3.77 22.66
C GLN A 815 -6.68 5.00 22.15
N THR A 816 -7.06 6.21 22.59
CA THR A 816 -6.27 7.43 22.37
C THR A 816 -4.94 7.40 23.12
N GLU A 817 -4.88 6.79 24.32
CA GLU A 817 -3.64 6.58 25.08
C GLU A 817 -2.67 5.62 24.36
N GLN A 818 -3.17 4.54 23.73
CA GLN A 818 -2.33 3.60 22.96
C GLN A 818 -1.75 4.22 21.68
N GLU A 819 -2.56 4.97 20.93
CA GLU A 819 -2.08 5.72 19.76
C GLU A 819 -1.10 6.84 20.17
N ALA A 820 -1.36 7.51 21.30
CA ALA A 820 -0.45 8.50 21.87
C ALA A 820 0.86 7.87 22.37
N GLU A 821 0.85 6.66 22.93
CA GLU A 821 2.07 5.94 23.31
C GLU A 821 2.93 5.58 22.10
N ILE A 822 2.31 5.10 21.01
CA ILE A 822 3.02 4.79 19.76
C ILE A 822 3.62 6.06 19.15
N ALA A 823 2.87 7.18 19.15
CA ALA A 823 3.38 8.46 18.69
C ALA A 823 4.53 8.99 19.55
N LYS A 824 4.45 8.80 20.88
CA LYS A 824 5.51 9.15 21.83
C LYS A 824 6.79 8.35 21.58
N ILE A 825 6.69 7.04 21.34
CA ILE A 825 7.85 6.18 21.02
C ILE A 825 8.51 6.63 19.71
N LYS A 826 7.73 6.83 18.64
CA LYS A 826 8.26 7.36 17.37
C LYS A 826 8.95 8.71 17.50
N MET A 827 8.42 9.59 18.36
CA MET A 827 9.05 10.89 18.63
C MET A 827 10.40 10.72 19.34
N ALA A 828 10.51 9.75 20.25
CA ALA A 828 11.76 9.44 20.93
C ALA A 828 12.79 8.84 19.95
N GLU A 829 12.39 7.93 19.07
CA GLU A 829 13.25 7.34 18.03
C GLU A 829 13.78 8.42 17.07
N MET A 830 12.89 9.31 16.58
CA MET A 830 13.29 10.44 15.74
C MET A 830 14.24 11.41 16.45
N LEU A 831 14.03 11.67 17.75
CA LEU A 831 14.92 12.54 18.52
C LEU A 831 16.28 11.87 18.73
N TYR A 832 16.30 10.55 18.97
CA TYR A 832 17.54 9.77 19.08
C TYR A 832 18.36 9.88 17.80
N GLU A 833 17.76 9.64 16.62
CA GLU A 833 18.45 9.73 15.34
C GLU A 833 19.00 11.13 15.02
N LYS A 834 18.32 12.18 15.48
CA LYS A 834 18.72 13.58 15.25
C LYS A 834 19.71 14.11 16.26
N SER A 835 19.93 13.41 17.37
CA SER A 835 20.79 13.85 18.47
C SER A 835 22.21 13.32 18.33
N GLU A 836 23.18 14.14 18.69
CA GLU A 836 24.60 13.79 18.62
C GLU A 836 25.01 13.00 19.87
N ASP A 837 25.78 11.94 19.68
CA ASP A 837 26.27 11.11 20.78
C ASP A 837 27.27 11.90 21.62
N LEU A 838 26.94 12.11 22.90
CA LEU A 838 27.71 12.95 23.82
C LEU A 838 29.14 12.44 23.99
N LYS A 839 29.38 11.14 23.76
CA LYS A 839 30.72 10.54 23.77
C LYS A 839 31.66 11.11 22.72
N TYR A 840 31.15 11.52 21.55
CA TYR A 840 31.96 12.01 20.43
C TYR A 840 31.84 13.52 20.20
N VAL A 841 31.07 14.22 21.04
CA VAL A 841 30.96 15.68 20.93
C VAL A 841 32.19 16.36 21.53
N MET A 842 32.61 17.47 20.92
CA MET A 842 33.73 18.29 21.39
C MET A 842 33.59 18.61 22.91
N PRO A 843 34.67 18.54 23.71
CA PRO A 843 34.63 18.74 25.17
C PRO A 843 33.98 20.05 25.62
N ASN A 844 34.02 21.08 24.75
CA ASN A 844 33.43 22.39 25.00
C ASN A 844 31.90 22.48 24.76
N ASN A 845 31.21 21.36 24.53
CA ASN A 845 29.77 21.36 24.39
C ASN A 845 29.06 21.68 25.72
N VAL A 846 27.93 22.37 25.64
CA VAL A 846 27.18 22.83 26.83
C VAL A 846 26.76 21.65 27.73
N ALA A 847 26.43 20.48 27.16
CA ALA A 847 26.05 19.29 27.92
C ALA A 847 27.23 18.60 28.61
N THR A 848 28.41 18.55 27.98
CA THR A 848 29.63 18.03 28.63
C THR A 848 30.08 18.97 29.74
N ARG A 849 30.01 20.29 29.52
CA ARG A 849 30.32 21.32 30.52
C ARG A 849 29.33 21.32 31.69
N TYR A 850 28.04 21.08 31.45
CA TYR A 850 27.07 20.88 32.51
C TYR A 850 27.44 19.70 33.43
N LEU A 851 27.86 18.56 32.86
CA LEU A 851 28.24 17.39 33.63
C LEU A 851 29.56 17.60 34.41
N SER A 852 30.56 18.22 33.79
CA SER A 852 31.85 18.46 34.43
C SER A 852 31.84 19.61 35.44
N GLU A 853 31.36 20.79 35.03
CA GLU A 853 31.43 22.03 35.82
C GLU A 853 30.33 22.09 36.88
N HIS A 854 29.12 21.58 36.59
CA HIS A 854 27.96 21.68 37.49
C HIS A 854 27.55 20.37 38.15
N ARG A 855 28.09 19.20 37.75
CA ARG A 855 27.76 17.91 38.37
C ARG A 855 28.95 17.13 38.92
N GLY A 856 30.18 17.60 38.70
CA GLY A 856 31.39 16.96 39.22
C GLY A 856 31.72 15.61 38.55
N ILE A 857 31.17 15.36 37.35
CA ILE A 857 31.41 14.13 36.57
C ILE A 857 32.47 14.45 35.53
N GLN A 858 33.72 14.04 35.75
CA GLN A 858 34.87 14.43 34.94
C GLN A 858 35.62 13.22 34.39
N ASP A 859 35.84 12.19 35.21
CA ASP A 859 36.60 11.00 34.85
C ASP A 859 35.89 10.18 33.76
N ILE A 860 34.58 10.00 33.86
CA ILE A 860 33.81 9.28 32.82
C ILE A 860 33.85 10.04 31.48
N LEU A 861 33.81 11.39 31.52
CA LEU A 861 33.84 12.23 30.32
C LEU A 861 35.21 12.16 29.63
N THR A 862 36.28 12.31 30.40
CA THR A 862 37.66 12.31 29.89
C THR A 862 38.14 10.93 29.43
N LYS A 863 37.64 9.85 30.06
CA LYS A 863 37.96 8.47 29.68
C LYS A 863 37.02 7.88 28.61
N TYR A 864 36.12 8.68 28.04
CA TYR A 864 35.12 8.28 27.03
C TYR A 864 34.26 7.07 27.45
N GLN A 865 33.92 7.00 28.75
CA GLN A 865 33.19 5.88 29.36
C GLN A 865 31.67 6.12 29.42
N LEU A 866 31.16 7.17 28.79
CA LEU A 866 29.73 7.44 28.68
C LEU A 866 29.01 6.41 27.80
N SER A 867 27.75 6.14 28.15
CA SER A 867 26.84 5.36 27.32
C SER A 867 26.45 6.12 26.05
N PHE A 868 26.31 5.39 24.94
CA PHE A 868 25.81 5.90 23.65
C PHE A 868 24.36 6.41 23.71
N ASP A 869 23.64 6.07 24.78
CA ASP A 869 22.28 6.54 25.05
C ASP A 869 22.25 7.93 25.71
N LEU A 870 23.42 8.53 26.02
CA LEU A 870 23.56 9.92 26.43
C LEU A 870 23.95 10.77 25.23
N ARG A 871 23.08 11.70 24.86
CA ARG A 871 23.18 12.48 23.62
C ARG A 871 22.89 13.95 23.88
N THR A 872 23.15 14.79 22.89
CA THR A 872 22.82 16.22 22.94
C THR A 872 22.17 16.70 21.65
N ASN A 873 21.26 17.66 21.76
CA ASN A 873 20.63 18.31 20.62
C ASN A 873 20.06 19.68 21.05
N MET A 874 19.70 20.51 20.07
CA MET A 874 18.92 21.72 20.29
C MET A 874 17.43 21.37 20.41
N MET A 875 16.84 21.66 21.56
CA MET A 875 15.45 21.39 21.90
C MET A 875 14.62 22.67 21.90
N TRP A 876 13.50 22.66 21.17
CA TRP A 876 12.55 23.78 21.15
C TRP A 876 11.75 23.84 22.45
N ASP A 877 11.71 25.02 23.06
CA ASP A 877 10.76 25.34 24.13
C ASP A 877 9.61 26.20 23.57
N SER A 878 8.37 25.75 23.80
CA SER A 878 7.18 26.45 23.31
C SER A 878 6.81 27.69 24.15
N ASN A 879 7.21 27.72 25.43
CA ASN A 879 6.90 28.83 26.32
C ASN A 879 7.80 30.03 26.04
N SER A 880 9.11 29.82 25.96
CA SER A 880 10.06 30.88 25.59
C SER A 880 10.17 31.09 24.08
N LYS A 881 9.63 30.16 23.26
CA LYS A 881 9.71 30.16 21.79
C LYS A 881 11.16 30.22 21.28
N GLN A 882 12.07 29.51 21.94
CA GLN A 882 13.49 29.45 21.61
C GLN A 882 14.03 28.01 21.66
N TYR A 883 15.15 27.76 20.99
CA TYR A 883 15.88 26.50 21.06
C TYR A 883 16.98 26.56 22.15
N TYR A 884 17.02 25.56 23.03
CA TYR A 884 18.08 25.39 24.03
C TYR A 884 18.91 24.16 23.75
N PRO A 885 20.23 24.18 23.98
CA PRO A 885 21.01 22.95 24.04
C PRO A 885 20.47 22.06 25.18
N ALA A 886 20.42 20.75 24.97
CA ALA A 886 19.95 19.82 25.99
C ALA A 886 20.88 18.62 26.16
N LEU A 887 21.01 18.13 27.40
CA LEU A 887 21.53 16.81 27.72
C LEU A 887 20.35 15.82 27.69
N ILE A 888 20.42 14.81 26.84
CA ILE A 888 19.31 13.90 26.55
C ILE A 888 19.73 12.47 26.90
N ALA A 889 19.02 11.82 27.81
CA ALA A 889 19.22 10.42 28.16
C ALA A 889 18.08 9.56 27.63
N PHE A 890 18.40 8.59 26.76
CA PHE A 890 17.42 7.72 26.13
C PHE A 890 17.30 6.38 26.86
N ALA A 891 16.07 5.98 27.16
CA ALA A 891 15.78 4.71 27.80
C ALA A 891 15.38 3.66 26.77
N ARG A 892 15.82 2.42 27.00
CA ARG A 892 15.53 1.28 26.15
C ARG A 892 14.62 0.26 26.82
N SER A 893 13.78 -0.39 26.03
CA SER A 893 13.04 -1.59 26.46
C SER A 893 13.99 -2.77 26.68
N LYS A 894 13.48 -3.84 27.28
CA LYS A 894 14.22 -5.12 27.41
C LYS A 894 14.72 -5.69 26.08
N ASP A 895 14.03 -5.38 24.98
CA ASP A 895 14.37 -5.82 23.63
C ASP A 895 15.44 -4.93 22.98
N GLY A 896 15.90 -3.88 23.69
CA GLY A 896 16.94 -2.96 23.23
C GLY A 896 16.41 -1.75 22.44
N ASN A 897 15.10 -1.57 22.30
CA ASN A 897 14.51 -0.49 21.50
C ASN A 897 14.39 0.82 22.29
N VAL A 898 14.67 1.97 21.67
CA VAL A 898 14.49 3.30 22.30
C VAL A 898 13.00 3.60 22.41
N THR A 899 12.49 3.68 23.63
CA THR A 899 11.05 3.91 23.88
C THR A 899 10.76 5.32 24.38
N GLY A 900 11.76 5.99 24.97
CA GLY A 900 11.64 7.36 25.47
C GLY A 900 12.95 7.89 26.05
N GLY A 901 12.87 8.97 26.81
CA GLY A 901 14.02 9.51 27.52
C GLY A 901 13.70 10.73 28.35
N GLN A 902 14.74 11.37 28.90
CA GLN A 902 14.64 12.62 29.62
C GLN A 902 15.63 13.64 29.05
N ALA A 903 15.16 14.85 28.75
CA ALA A 903 15.94 15.97 28.28
C ALA A 903 16.09 17.02 29.38
N ILE A 904 17.33 17.36 29.71
CA ILE A 904 17.70 18.44 30.63
C ILE A 904 18.10 19.63 29.74
N TYR A 905 17.29 20.69 29.76
CA TYR A 905 17.51 21.90 28.96
C TYR A 905 18.58 22.75 29.65
N LEU A 906 19.54 23.22 28.87
CA LEU A 906 20.73 23.91 29.35
C LEU A 906 20.79 25.33 28.77
N ASN A 907 21.35 26.23 29.54
CA ASN A 907 21.65 27.59 29.10
C ASN A 907 23.03 27.59 28.43
N LYS A 908 23.11 28.09 27.21
CA LYS A 908 24.35 28.16 26.43
C LYS A 908 25.39 29.11 27.04
N GLU A 909 24.95 30.11 27.79
CA GLU A 909 25.82 31.14 28.38
C GLU A 909 26.37 30.71 29.75
N THR A 910 25.54 30.06 30.59
CA THR A 910 25.94 29.65 31.95
C THR A 910 26.39 28.19 32.06
N ASN A 911 26.18 27.39 31.02
CA ASN A 911 26.33 25.92 31.01
C ASN A 911 25.53 25.16 32.09
N ASN A 912 24.66 25.87 32.82
CA ASN A 912 23.79 25.26 33.82
C ASN A 912 22.41 24.99 33.21
N LYS A 913 21.49 24.46 34.00
CA LYS A 913 20.09 24.28 33.58
C LYS A 913 19.51 25.61 33.08
N ALA A 914 18.74 25.54 32.00
CA ALA A 914 18.05 26.70 31.45
C ALA A 914 17.07 27.29 32.46
N GLU A 915 17.00 28.62 32.53
CA GLU A 915 16.07 29.38 33.36
C GLU A 915 14.68 29.40 32.72
N ILE A 916 14.09 28.22 32.60
CA ILE A 916 12.75 27.99 32.05
C ILE A 916 11.91 27.25 33.09
N ALA A 917 10.60 27.42 33.01
CA ALA A 917 9.65 26.92 34.00
C ALA A 917 9.81 25.42 34.32
N ILE A 918 10.19 24.60 33.34
CA ILE A 918 10.51 23.17 33.53
C ILE A 918 11.75 22.84 32.73
N ASN A 919 12.87 22.64 33.42
CA ASN A 919 14.19 22.39 32.82
C ASN A 919 14.53 20.90 32.65
N LYS A 920 13.84 19.97 33.30
CA LYS A 920 13.93 18.52 33.05
C LYS A 920 12.60 18.00 32.49
N ARG A 921 12.61 17.44 31.28
CA ARG A 921 11.39 16.99 30.60
C ARG A 921 11.54 15.57 30.11
N SER A 922 10.67 14.70 30.59
CA SER A 922 10.54 13.34 30.06
C SER A 922 9.78 13.36 28.75
N PHE A 923 10.19 12.50 27.81
CA PHE A 923 9.53 12.31 26.52
C PHE A 923 9.47 10.80 26.21
N GLY A 924 8.62 10.41 25.26
CA GLY A 924 8.42 9.01 24.93
C GLY A 924 7.68 8.21 26.03
N LYS A 925 7.86 6.90 26.02
CA LYS A 925 7.33 5.92 26.97
C LYS A 925 8.44 5.42 27.90
N MET A 926 8.36 5.77 29.18
CA MET A 926 9.38 5.40 30.17
C MET A 926 9.09 4.08 30.89
N LYS A 927 7.83 3.65 30.95
CA LYS A 927 7.41 2.49 31.74
C LYS A 927 8.06 1.20 31.23
N GLY A 928 8.88 0.59 32.07
CA GLY A 928 9.60 -0.65 31.75
C GLY A 928 10.82 -0.45 30.85
N SER A 929 11.31 0.79 30.75
CA SER A 929 12.49 1.14 29.95
C SER A 929 13.51 1.88 30.80
N PHE A 930 14.78 1.57 30.62
CA PHE A 930 15.88 2.05 31.46
C PHE A 930 17.02 2.59 30.59
N VAL A 931 17.74 3.61 31.07
CA VAL A 931 18.97 4.07 30.44
C VAL A 931 20.11 3.20 30.96
N GLU A 932 20.84 2.55 30.07
CA GLU A 932 21.99 1.73 30.45
C GLU A 932 23.24 2.61 30.53
N ILE A 933 23.83 2.74 31.73
CA ILE A 933 25.01 3.57 31.98
C ILE A 933 26.30 2.74 31.87
N SER A 934 26.28 1.49 32.36
CA SER A 934 27.40 0.55 32.22
C SER A 934 26.93 -0.89 32.00
N LYS A 935 27.70 -1.63 31.21
CA LYS A 935 27.55 -3.07 30.96
C LYS A 935 28.50 -3.87 31.86
N ASN A 936 28.17 -5.13 32.13
CA ASN A 936 29.11 -6.06 32.79
C ASN A 936 30.30 -6.32 31.85
N HIS A 937 31.53 -6.15 32.35
CA HIS A 937 32.77 -6.19 31.56
C HIS A 937 33.02 -7.57 30.90
N GLU A 938 33.04 -7.60 29.56
CA GLU A 938 33.74 -8.62 28.73
C GLU A 938 34.78 -7.96 27.79
N GLU A 939 35.25 -6.75 28.11
CA GLU A 939 36.38 -6.12 27.41
C GLU A 939 37.64 -6.15 28.29
N GLN A 940 38.30 -7.31 28.31
CA GLN A 940 39.75 -7.44 28.55
C GLN A 940 40.29 -8.49 27.56
N LYS A 941 40.69 -8.04 26.36
CA LYS A 941 41.69 -8.77 25.57
C LYS A 941 43.06 -8.29 26.02
N ASN A 942 43.91 -9.26 26.39
CA ASN A 942 45.35 -9.20 26.71
C ASN A 942 45.73 -8.91 28.17
N ILE A 943 46.05 -9.97 28.92
CA ILE A 943 47.27 -10.22 29.75
C ILE A 943 47.20 -11.70 30.22
N PRO A 944 48.30 -12.47 30.22
CA PRO A 944 48.29 -13.89 30.56
C PRO A 944 48.43 -14.16 32.07
N SER A 945 47.82 -15.27 32.50
CA SER A 945 48.09 -16.06 33.72
C SER A 945 48.07 -15.34 35.09
N SER A 946 47.03 -15.63 35.89
CA SER A 946 47.21 -16.08 37.27
C SER A 946 45.91 -16.74 37.78
N ASN A 947 46.08 -17.84 38.50
CA ASN A 947 45.03 -18.58 39.19
C ASN A 947 44.29 -17.69 40.18
N ASP A 948 43.05 -17.30 39.87
CA ASP A 948 42.10 -16.81 40.88
C ASP A 948 40.71 -17.38 40.61
N SER A 949 40.40 -18.45 41.33
CA SER A 949 39.12 -19.17 41.33
C SER A 949 37.97 -18.40 42.01
N ASN A 950 37.99 -17.06 41.98
CA ASN A 950 37.01 -16.19 42.64
C ASN A 950 36.22 -15.24 41.72
N ASN A 951 36.42 -15.27 40.39
CA ASN A 951 35.76 -14.31 39.48
C ASN A 951 34.29 -14.60 39.13
N ALA A 952 33.65 -15.63 39.71
CA ALA A 952 32.21 -15.85 39.58
C ALA A 952 31.36 -14.89 40.44
N ALA A 953 32.00 -13.96 41.19
CA ALA A 953 31.35 -13.12 42.18
C ALA A 953 30.78 -11.77 41.68
N ASN A 954 31.01 -11.33 40.43
CA ASN A 954 30.81 -9.91 40.05
C ASN A 954 29.60 -9.54 39.16
N ASN A 955 28.48 -10.28 39.20
CA ASN A 955 27.25 -9.90 38.46
C ASN A 955 26.18 -9.29 39.41
N VAL A 956 26.28 -8.00 39.73
CA VAL A 956 25.20 -7.23 40.40
C VAL A 956 24.67 -6.15 39.46
N THR A 957 23.34 -6.00 39.42
CA THR A 957 22.63 -4.95 38.68
C THR A 957 22.28 -3.81 39.64
N ILE A 958 22.72 -2.59 39.35
CA ILE A 958 22.45 -1.40 40.17
C ILE A 958 21.41 -0.55 39.44
N ILE A 959 20.30 -0.23 40.10
CA ILE A 959 19.23 0.62 39.52
C ILE A 959 19.15 1.92 40.31
N ALA A 960 19.48 3.03 39.67
CA ALA A 960 19.40 4.38 40.22
C ALA A 960 18.14 5.12 39.76
N GLU A 961 17.66 6.05 40.59
CA GLU A 961 16.49 6.88 40.28
C GLU A 961 16.74 7.84 39.11
N GLY A 962 17.71 8.74 39.27
CA GLY A 962 18.00 9.83 38.34
C GLY A 962 19.25 9.60 37.49
N LEU A 963 19.36 10.36 36.39
CA LEU A 963 20.52 10.29 35.50
C LEU A 963 21.79 10.73 36.24
N GLU A 964 21.71 11.85 36.96
CA GLU A 964 22.85 12.37 37.72
C GLU A 964 23.32 11.39 38.80
N THR A 965 22.40 10.78 39.56
CA THR A 965 22.68 9.73 40.55
C THR A 965 23.40 8.53 39.92
N SER A 966 22.91 8.05 38.77
CA SER A 966 23.50 6.91 38.07
C SER A 966 24.91 7.19 37.54
N LEU A 967 25.15 8.42 37.07
CA LEU A 967 26.48 8.85 36.62
C LEU A 967 27.43 9.07 37.80
N SER A 968 26.95 9.57 38.94
CA SER A 968 27.77 9.71 40.15
C SER A 968 28.23 8.36 40.70
N ILE A 969 27.39 7.32 40.66
CA ILE A 969 27.78 5.95 41.04
C ILE A 969 28.83 5.40 40.06
N LYS A 970 28.67 5.68 38.76
CA LYS A 970 29.66 5.28 37.75
C LYS A 970 30.99 6.03 37.94
N GLU A 971 30.95 7.30 38.34
CA GLU A 971 32.13 8.17 38.53
C GLU A 971 32.93 7.68 39.74
N ALA A 972 32.23 7.16 40.75
CA ALA A 972 32.84 6.49 41.91
C ALA A 972 33.54 5.15 41.60
N GLY A 973 33.48 4.68 40.34
CA GLY A 973 34.17 3.47 39.92
C GLY A 973 33.50 2.16 40.33
N ILE A 974 32.22 2.20 40.73
CA ILE A 974 31.45 1.00 41.06
C ILE A 974 31.32 0.09 39.83
N LYS A 975 31.64 -1.20 40.01
CA LYS A 975 31.59 -2.21 38.96
C LYS A 975 30.26 -2.95 38.99
N GLY A 976 29.61 -3.04 37.83
CA GLY A 976 28.34 -3.74 37.65
C GLY A 976 27.50 -3.15 36.52
N LYS A 977 26.32 -3.72 36.32
CA LYS A 977 25.35 -3.23 35.34
C LYS A 977 24.58 -2.07 35.96
N ILE A 978 24.94 -0.83 35.63
CA ILE A 978 24.29 0.37 36.18
C ILE A 978 23.19 0.83 35.24
N LEU A 979 21.97 0.91 35.75
CA LEU A 979 20.76 1.34 35.06
C LEU A 979 20.18 2.60 35.71
N CYS A 980 19.71 3.53 34.91
CA CYS A 980 18.91 4.66 35.36
C CYS A 980 17.44 4.44 35.01
N SER A 981 16.56 4.58 36.01
CA SER A 981 15.12 4.38 35.88
C SER A 981 14.36 5.61 35.38
N LEU A 982 15.00 6.79 35.39
CA LEU A 982 14.40 8.10 35.09
C LEU A 982 13.17 8.41 35.96
N GLY A 983 13.17 7.89 37.19
CA GLY A 983 12.17 8.13 38.24
C GLY A 983 11.78 6.88 39.04
N VAL A 984 11.56 7.06 40.36
CA VAL A 984 11.32 5.96 41.33
C VAL A 984 10.25 4.97 40.89
N SER A 985 9.14 5.47 40.35
CA SER A 985 7.97 4.64 40.00
C SER A 985 8.24 3.62 38.90
N ASN A 986 9.35 3.79 38.15
CA ASN A 986 9.71 2.92 37.05
C ASN A 986 10.56 1.71 37.49
N ILE A 987 11.25 1.78 38.64
CA ILE A 987 12.15 0.73 39.15
C ILE A 987 11.43 -0.63 39.23
N ARG A 988 10.19 -0.66 39.74
CA ARG A 988 9.36 -1.87 39.84
C ARG A 988 9.02 -2.55 38.51
N ASN A 989 9.16 -1.84 37.39
CA ASN A 989 8.87 -2.37 36.06
C ASN A 989 10.08 -3.09 35.46
N TYR A 990 11.23 -3.16 36.14
CA TYR A 990 12.34 -4.02 35.72
C TYR A 990 11.90 -5.49 35.77
N GLU A 991 12.35 -6.27 34.78
CA GLU A 991 12.08 -7.70 34.65
C GLU A 991 13.38 -8.47 34.92
N PRO A 992 13.63 -8.91 36.17
CA PRO A 992 14.88 -9.55 36.54
C PRO A 992 14.96 -11.00 36.03
N LEU A 993 16.19 -11.48 35.82
CA LEU A 993 16.46 -12.91 35.69
C LEU A 993 16.28 -13.58 37.07
N LYS A 994 15.84 -14.84 37.07
CA LYS A 994 15.64 -15.60 38.31
C LYS A 994 16.98 -15.77 39.03
N GLY A 995 17.07 -15.25 40.25
CA GLY A 995 18.29 -15.20 41.06
C GLY A 995 19.19 -13.99 40.81
N GLU A 996 18.79 -13.02 39.98
CA GLU A 996 19.55 -11.79 39.73
C GLU A 996 19.68 -10.95 41.01
N LYS A 997 20.90 -10.49 41.30
CA LYS A 997 21.21 -9.64 42.44
C LYS A 997 21.06 -8.17 42.04
N ILE A 998 20.16 -7.45 42.71
CA ILE A 998 19.82 -6.07 42.39
C ILE A 998 20.07 -5.15 43.59
N LEU A 999 20.79 -4.06 43.37
CA LEU A 999 20.95 -2.99 44.34
C LEU A 999 20.20 -1.75 43.84
N ILE A 1000 19.22 -1.27 44.60
CA ILE A 1000 18.48 -0.04 44.28
C ILE A 1000 19.15 1.14 45.00
N ALA A 1001 19.71 2.07 44.22
CA ALA A 1001 20.29 3.31 44.74
C ALA A 1001 19.23 4.43 44.68
N ALA A 1002 18.70 4.80 45.85
CA ALA A 1002 17.62 5.78 45.99
C ALA A 1002 18.10 7.05 46.69
N ASP A 1003 17.43 8.16 46.40
CA ASP A 1003 17.72 9.44 47.05
C ASP A 1003 17.25 9.40 48.52
N ASN A 1004 17.92 10.15 49.40
CA ASN A 1004 17.55 10.25 50.82
C ASN A 1004 16.76 11.54 51.08
N ASP A 1005 15.44 11.47 50.89
CA ASP A 1005 14.53 12.61 51.09
C ASP A 1005 14.07 12.80 52.56
N GLY A 1006 14.48 11.92 53.48
CA GLY A 1006 14.01 11.87 54.87
C GLY A 1006 12.89 10.85 55.14
N LYS A 1007 12.67 10.52 56.42
CA LYS A 1007 11.92 9.32 56.87
C LYS A 1007 10.41 9.29 56.52
N ASP A 1008 9.78 10.41 56.18
CA ASP A 1008 8.35 10.50 55.86
C ASP A 1008 8.04 10.79 54.38
N ALA A 1009 9.03 10.70 53.49
CA ALA A 1009 8.84 11.00 52.08
C ALA A 1009 8.09 9.87 51.35
N VAL A 1010 7.15 10.26 50.47
CA VAL A 1010 6.37 9.35 49.60
C VAL A 1010 7.29 8.52 48.68
N SER A 1011 8.49 9.02 48.36
CA SER A 1011 9.53 8.34 47.58
C SER A 1011 10.03 7.06 48.25
N VAL A 1012 10.32 7.08 49.56
CA VAL A 1012 10.82 5.92 50.32
C VAL A 1012 9.86 4.73 50.28
N ARG A 1013 8.55 4.98 50.48
CA ARG A 1013 7.52 3.93 50.38
C ARG A 1013 7.41 3.35 48.96
N THR A 1014 7.73 4.14 47.95
CA THR A 1014 7.69 3.71 46.55
C THR A 1014 8.89 2.83 46.20
N VAL A 1015 10.07 3.12 46.75
CA VAL A 1015 11.29 2.30 46.60
C VAL A 1015 11.12 0.94 47.26
N ILE A 1016 10.60 0.87 48.49
CA ILE A 1016 10.37 -0.40 49.21
C ILE A 1016 9.41 -1.30 48.43
N LYS A 1017 8.28 -0.75 47.96
CA LYS A 1017 7.32 -1.50 47.13
C LYS A 1017 7.94 -1.99 45.82
N ALA A 1018 8.88 -1.23 45.25
CA ALA A 1018 9.60 -1.65 44.05
C ALA A 1018 10.53 -2.83 44.35
N ALA A 1019 11.23 -2.82 45.48
CA ALA A 1019 12.09 -3.94 45.90
C ALA A 1019 11.29 -5.23 46.13
N GLU A 1020 10.16 -5.15 46.84
CA GLU A 1020 9.27 -6.30 47.08
C GLU A 1020 8.73 -6.92 45.79
N GLU A 1021 8.38 -6.09 44.80
CA GLU A 1021 7.92 -6.55 43.48
C GLU A 1021 9.03 -7.29 42.73
N LEU A 1022 10.26 -6.78 42.77
CA LEU A 1022 11.41 -7.42 42.14
C LEU A 1022 11.78 -8.75 42.83
N MET A 1023 11.68 -8.81 44.16
CA MET A 1023 11.84 -10.07 44.90
C MET A 1023 10.78 -11.11 44.52
N ARG A 1024 9.51 -10.71 44.37
CA ARG A 1024 8.45 -11.61 43.88
C ARG A 1024 8.70 -12.13 42.46
N LYS A 1025 9.39 -11.34 41.63
CA LYS A 1025 9.82 -11.77 40.28
C LYS A 1025 11.06 -12.68 40.32
N GLY A 1026 11.59 -12.98 41.50
CA GLY A 1026 12.68 -13.93 41.70
C GLY A 1026 14.08 -13.32 41.77
N ALA A 1027 14.21 -11.99 41.91
CA ALA A 1027 15.50 -11.35 42.21
C ALA A 1027 15.82 -11.34 43.71
N VAL A 1028 17.10 -11.17 44.04
CA VAL A 1028 17.56 -10.83 45.39
C VAL A 1028 17.86 -9.33 45.40
N VAL A 1029 17.20 -8.56 46.25
CA VAL A 1029 17.22 -7.08 46.17
C VAL A 1029 17.70 -6.45 47.47
N ALA A 1030 18.59 -5.45 47.40
CA ALA A 1030 18.91 -4.55 48.51
C ALA A 1030 18.65 -3.09 48.11
N ILE A 1031 18.45 -2.22 49.10
CA ILE A 1031 18.22 -0.77 48.92
C ILE A 1031 19.34 -0.02 49.62
N ILE A 1032 19.89 1.01 48.97
CA ILE A 1032 20.92 1.89 49.51
C ILE A 1032 20.57 3.36 49.28
N GLN A 1033 20.89 4.20 50.26
CA GLN A 1033 20.61 5.64 50.27
C GLN A 1033 21.79 6.41 50.87
N PRO A 1034 22.05 7.67 50.46
CA PRO A 1034 23.04 8.52 51.10
C PRO A 1034 22.75 8.71 52.60
N PRO A 1035 23.75 8.84 53.47
CA PRO A 1035 23.53 8.99 54.92
C PRO A 1035 22.91 10.34 55.28
N GLU A 1036 23.27 11.40 54.55
CA GLU A 1036 22.69 12.74 54.69
C GLU A 1036 21.54 12.96 53.71
N LYS A 1037 20.70 13.95 54.00
CA LYS A 1037 19.55 14.29 53.14
C LYS A 1037 20.05 14.84 51.79
N GLY A 1038 19.72 14.17 50.70
CA GLY A 1038 20.18 14.52 49.36
C GLY A 1038 20.32 13.30 48.44
N ASP A 1039 20.91 13.52 47.26
CA ASP A 1039 21.19 12.46 46.28
C ASP A 1039 22.69 12.07 46.25
N PHE A 1040 23.03 11.04 45.48
CA PHE A 1040 24.43 10.62 45.33
C PHE A 1040 25.29 11.66 44.56
N ASN A 1041 24.70 12.61 43.82
CA ASN A 1041 25.42 13.70 43.17
C ASN A 1041 25.84 14.77 44.19
N ASP A 1042 24.99 15.06 45.17
CA ASP A 1042 25.33 15.94 46.28
C ASP A 1042 26.47 15.34 47.11
N MET A 1043 26.43 14.03 47.38
CA MET A 1043 27.51 13.31 48.08
C MET A 1043 28.81 13.28 47.26
N LEU A 1044 28.73 13.09 45.93
CA LEU A 1044 29.89 13.19 45.04
C LEU A 1044 30.57 14.56 45.14
N LYS A 1045 29.78 15.65 45.20
CA LYS A 1045 30.28 17.02 45.23
C LYS A 1045 30.85 17.44 46.59
N SER A 1046 30.21 17.02 47.68
CA SER A 1046 30.59 17.44 49.04
C SER A 1046 31.66 16.54 49.67
N GLN A 1047 31.61 15.23 49.39
CA GLN A 1047 32.45 14.22 50.05
C GLN A 1047 33.34 13.42 49.09
N GLY A 1048 33.17 13.58 47.77
CA GLY A 1048 33.99 12.94 46.75
C GLY A 1048 33.61 11.50 46.42
N ALA A 1049 34.18 10.97 45.32
CA ALA A 1049 33.87 9.64 44.76
C ALA A 1049 34.07 8.47 45.74
N GLU A 1050 35.10 8.52 46.60
CA GLU A 1050 35.43 7.44 47.53
C GLU A 1050 34.34 7.23 48.60
N SER A 1051 33.60 8.29 48.96
CA SER A 1051 32.48 8.19 49.92
C SER A 1051 31.33 7.32 49.39
N ILE A 1052 31.01 7.44 48.09
CA ILE A 1052 30.00 6.62 47.41
C ILE A 1052 30.44 5.16 47.38
N LYS A 1053 31.73 4.92 47.13
CA LYS A 1053 32.31 3.60 47.05
C LYS A 1053 32.28 2.84 48.38
N ASN A 1054 32.71 3.51 49.45
CA ASN A 1054 32.68 2.95 50.80
C ASN A 1054 31.27 2.62 51.30
N LEU A 1055 30.25 3.29 50.77
CA LEU A 1055 28.86 3.01 51.09
C LEU A 1055 28.30 1.80 50.32
N ILE A 1056 28.62 1.68 49.02
CA ILE A 1056 28.00 0.70 48.11
C ILE A 1056 28.69 -0.66 48.11
N ASP A 1057 30.02 -0.72 48.12
CA ASP A 1057 30.79 -1.97 48.01
C ASP A 1057 30.47 -3.00 49.12
N PRO A 1058 30.30 -2.62 50.41
CA PRO A 1058 29.94 -3.57 51.47
C PRO A 1058 28.56 -4.22 51.26
N GLU A 1059 27.61 -3.49 50.68
CA GLU A 1059 26.24 -3.99 50.49
C GLU A 1059 26.17 -4.95 49.29
N ILE A 1060 26.98 -4.71 48.27
CA ILE A 1060 27.21 -5.64 47.17
C ILE A 1060 27.79 -6.97 47.70
N ALA A 1061 28.73 -6.93 48.65
CA ALA A 1061 29.32 -8.13 49.24
C ALA A 1061 28.31 -8.98 50.01
N LYS A 1062 27.41 -8.37 50.80
CA LYS A 1062 26.33 -9.08 51.51
C LYS A 1062 25.36 -9.78 50.56
N LEU A 1063 24.96 -9.11 49.47
CA LEU A 1063 24.09 -9.70 48.45
C LEU A 1063 24.69 -10.97 47.81
N ILE A 1064 26.01 -11.15 47.89
CA ILE A 1064 26.71 -12.29 47.31
C ILE A 1064 26.79 -13.48 48.29
N SER A 1065 26.80 -13.27 49.61
CA SER A 1065 26.95 -14.34 50.60
C SER A 1065 25.70 -15.21 50.83
N ASP A 1066 24.50 -14.63 50.74
CA ASP A 1066 23.23 -15.32 51.10
C ASP A 1066 22.84 -16.45 50.13
N SER A 1067 23.42 -16.51 48.92
CA SER A 1067 23.07 -17.52 47.91
C SER A 1067 23.68 -18.90 48.14
N LYS A 1068 24.73 -19.04 48.97
CA LYS A 1068 25.38 -20.34 49.23
C LYS A 1068 24.54 -21.24 50.17
N VAL A 1069 23.67 -20.66 50.99
CA VAL A 1069 22.86 -21.40 51.97
C VAL A 1069 21.64 -22.06 51.31
N ALA A 1070 21.08 -21.46 50.25
CA ALA A 1070 19.91 -21.99 49.55
C ALA A 1070 20.20 -23.22 48.66
N ALA A 1071 21.44 -23.38 48.16
CA ALA A 1071 21.82 -24.49 47.29
C ALA A 1071 21.98 -25.84 48.02
N LEU A 1072 22.22 -25.82 49.34
CA LEU A 1072 22.42 -27.01 50.18
C LEU A 1072 21.11 -27.70 50.62
N GLN A 1073 19.96 -27.02 50.53
CA GLN A 1073 18.67 -27.59 50.94
C GLN A 1073 17.94 -28.32 49.80
N SER A 1074 18.31 -28.05 48.54
CA SER A 1074 17.71 -28.67 47.34
C SER A 1074 18.24 -30.07 47.00
N SER A 1075 19.37 -30.47 47.57
CA SER A 1075 20.01 -31.78 47.30
C SER A 1075 19.43 -32.96 48.09
N LEU A 1076 18.44 -32.73 48.98
CA LEU A 1076 17.89 -33.75 49.88
C LEU A 1076 16.47 -34.25 49.52
N LYS A 1077 15.92 -33.92 48.35
CA LYS A 1077 14.54 -34.32 47.95
C LYS A 1077 14.41 -34.91 46.54
N ALA A 1078 15.28 -35.85 46.17
CA ALA A 1078 15.11 -36.64 44.96
C ALA A 1078 15.43 -38.12 45.21
N ASN A 1079 14.45 -38.85 45.73
CA ASN A 1079 14.33 -40.30 45.59
C ASN A 1079 12.84 -40.64 45.66
N ASP A 1080 12.22 -40.89 44.51
CA ASP A 1080 11.37 -42.07 44.33
C ASP A 1080 10.92 -42.20 42.86
N ASN A 1081 11.15 -43.40 42.33
CA ASN A 1081 10.82 -43.85 40.98
C ASN A 1081 9.44 -44.53 40.97
N SER A 1082 8.60 -44.23 39.96
CA SER A 1082 8.03 -45.23 39.04
C SER A 1082 6.78 -44.72 38.30
N LYS A 1083 6.89 -44.59 36.97
CA LYS A 1083 5.93 -45.13 35.98
C LYS A 1083 6.46 -44.84 34.57
N THR A 1084 6.87 -45.93 33.93
CA THR A 1084 7.45 -46.01 32.59
C THR A 1084 6.36 -46.11 31.52
N SER A 1085 6.43 -45.23 30.52
CA SER A 1085 6.25 -45.54 29.09
C SER A 1085 6.66 -44.29 28.29
N PHE A 1086 7.26 -44.48 27.10
CA PHE A 1086 7.87 -43.47 26.20
C PHE A 1086 9.38 -43.19 26.33
N GLN A 1087 10.22 -44.23 26.22
CA GLN A 1087 11.58 -44.10 25.70
C GLN A 1087 11.60 -44.46 24.19
N PRO A 1088 11.15 -43.56 23.30
CA PRO A 1088 11.96 -43.30 22.10
C PRO A 1088 12.01 -41.83 21.63
N ILE A 1089 11.43 -40.87 22.37
CA ILE A 1089 11.36 -39.45 21.94
C ILE A 1089 12.47 -38.59 22.55
N GLU A 1090 12.88 -38.88 23.78
CA GLU A 1090 14.05 -38.23 24.38
C GLU A 1090 15.34 -38.54 23.62
N LEU A 1091 15.44 -39.74 23.05
CA LEU A 1091 16.56 -40.16 22.21
C LEU A 1091 16.63 -39.38 20.88
N LEU A 1092 15.46 -38.98 20.33
CA LEU A 1092 15.33 -38.24 19.07
C LEU A 1092 15.58 -36.73 19.24
N PHE A 1093 15.17 -36.17 20.37
CA PHE A 1093 15.50 -34.78 20.73
C PHE A 1093 16.94 -34.61 21.20
N THR A 1094 17.55 -35.63 21.81
CA THR A 1094 18.98 -35.62 22.15
C THR A 1094 19.87 -35.83 20.93
N THR A 1095 19.46 -36.64 19.93
CA THR A 1095 20.19 -36.69 18.63
C THR A 1095 20.11 -35.37 17.88
N LEU A 1096 18.98 -34.65 17.93
CA LEU A 1096 18.83 -33.32 17.30
C LEU A 1096 19.60 -32.20 18.01
N LYS A 1097 20.01 -32.40 19.27
CA LYS A 1097 20.74 -31.39 20.05
C LYS A 1097 22.26 -31.57 20.03
N ASN A 1098 22.74 -32.79 19.77
CA ASN A 1098 24.13 -33.18 20.00
C ASN A 1098 24.88 -33.75 18.78
N GLN A 1099 24.46 -33.51 17.55
CA GLN A 1099 25.30 -33.80 16.38
C GLN A 1099 25.46 -32.59 15.46
N ASP A 1100 26.69 -32.39 15.00
CA ASP A 1100 27.14 -31.30 14.16
C ASP A 1100 26.20 -31.01 13.00
N ASN A 1101 25.72 -29.76 12.96
CA ASN A 1101 24.82 -29.19 11.98
C ASN A 1101 25.43 -29.19 10.57
N SER A 1102 25.27 -30.30 9.84
CA SER A 1102 25.54 -30.34 8.39
C SER A 1102 24.37 -30.82 7.53
N GLU A 1103 23.28 -31.36 8.12
CA GLU A 1103 22.17 -31.95 7.32
C GLU A 1103 20.82 -31.22 7.38
N LEU A 1104 20.62 -30.22 8.24
CA LEU A 1104 19.36 -29.46 8.31
C LEU A 1104 19.52 -28.04 7.75
N SER A 1105 18.68 -27.69 6.78
CA SER A 1105 18.69 -26.35 6.17
C SER A 1105 18.26 -25.28 7.19
N HIS A 1106 18.83 -24.08 7.07
CA HIS A 1106 18.50 -22.91 7.90
C HIS A 1106 16.98 -22.61 7.92
N LEU A 1107 16.28 -22.92 6.83
CA LEU A 1107 14.83 -22.79 6.70
C LEU A 1107 14.07 -23.75 7.62
N GLN A 1108 14.54 -24.98 7.79
CA GLN A 1108 13.93 -25.99 8.67
C GLN A 1108 14.09 -25.61 10.15
N GLN A 1109 15.25 -25.06 10.52
CA GLN A 1109 15.48 -24.56 11.88
C GLN A 1109 14.59 -23.35 12.23
N GLN A 1110 14.38 -22.43 11.28
CA GLN A 1110 13.44 -21.31 11.46
C GLN A 1110 11.98 -21.76 11.52
N GLN A 1111 11.60 -22.76 10.72
CA GLN A 1111 10.24 -23.32 10.72
C GLN A 1111 9.91 -24.03 12.03
N ILE A 1112 10.86 -24.79 12.61
CA ILE A 1112 10.72 -25.45 13.92
C ILE A 1112 10.60 -24.41 15.06
N LYS A 1113 11.27 -23.26 14.97
CA LYS A 1113 11.12 -22.15 15.93
C LYS A 1113 9.79 -21.43 15.83
N ALA A 1114 9.24 -21.25 14.62
CA ALA A 1114 7.89 -20.68 14.42
C ALA A 1114 6.78 -21.62 14.95
N LEU A 1115 7.05 -22.90 14.92
CA LEU A 1115 6.21 -24.02 15.32
C LEU A 1115 5.93 -24.11 16.84
N ALA A 1116 6.94 -23.82 17.66
CA ALA A 1116 6.83 -23.83 19.12
C ALA A 1116 5.85 -22.77 19.69
N LYS A 1117 5.29 -21.89 18.85
CA LYS A 1117 4.30 -20.88 19.25
C LYS A 1117 2.84 -21.39 19.29
N PHE A 1118 2.53 -22.58 18.77
CA PHE A 1118 1.13 -23.00 18.54
C PHE A 1118 0.67 -24.39 19.06
N GLY A 1119 1.47 -25.13 19.85
CA GLY A 1119 0.99 -26.38 20.47
C GLY A 1119 1.89 -26.90 21.59
N THR A 1120 1.31 -27.58 22.59
CA THR A 1120 2.06 -28.29 23.64
C THR A 1120 2.76 -29.52 23.05
N ALA A 1121 3.94 -29.87 23.56
CA ALA A 1121 4.74 -31.00 23.06
C ALA A 1121 3.97 -32.34 23.10
N GLU A 1122 3.03 -32.48 24.02
CA GLU A 1122 2.21 -33.67 24.23
C GLU A 1122 1.21 -33.92 23.07
N ASN A 1123 0.52 -32.87 22.60
CA ASN A 1123 -0.42 -32.97 21.47
C ASN A 1123 0.27 -33.33 20.15
N ILE A 1124 1.50 -32.83 19.97
CA ILE A 1124 2.34 -33.14 18.81
C ILE A 1124 2.80 -34.61 18.88
N ASN A 1125 3.14 -35.11 20.07
CA ASN A 1125 3.54 -36.51 20.27
C ASN A 1125 2.39 -37.49 20.04
N THR A 1126 1.18 -37.20 20.50
CA THR A 1126 0.02 -38.09 20.29
C THR A 1126 -0.47 -38.08 18.83
N ALA A 1127 -0.43 -36.93 18.15
CA ALA A 1127 -0.75 -36.85 16.71
C ALA A 1127 0.26 -37.62 15.84
N LEU A 1128 1.54 -37.60 16.24
CA LEU A 1128 2.61 -38.39 15.61
C LEU A 1128 2.44 -39.90 15.86
N GLN A 1129 1.99 -40.29 17.05
CA GLN A 1129 1.75 -41.69 17.39
C GLN A 1129 0.53 -42.26 16.63
N LEU A 1130 -0.57 -41.52 16.56
CA LEU A 1130 -1.77 -41.94 15.81
C LEU A 1130 -1.54 -41.98 14.30
N TYR A 1131 -0.71 -41.07 13.76
CA TYR A 1131 -0.27 -41.15 12.37
C TYR A 1131 0.51 -42.45 12.10
N ARG A 1132 1.40 -42.85 13.01
CA ARG A 1132 2.24 -44.06 12.87
C ARG A 1132 1.43 -45.35 13.03
N GLU A 1133 0.44 -45.37 13.91
CA GLU A 1133 -0.34 -46.58 14.21
C GLU A 1133 -1.56 -46.75 13.29
N LYS A 1134 -2.17 -45.66 12.80
CA LYS A 1134 -3.49 -45.70 12.13
C LYS A 1134 -3.61 -44.85 10.86
N GLY A 1135 -2.51 -44.28 10.36
CA GLY A 1135 -2.45 -43.59 9.07
C GLY A 1135 -2.92 -42.12 9.06
N VAL A 1136 -2.77 -41.47 7.90
CA VAL A 1136 -3.02 -40.02 7.68
C VAL A 1136 -4.45 -39.63 8.04
N ASP A 1137 -5.45 -40.43 7.67
CA ASP A 1137 -6.85 -40.10 7.88
C ASP A 1137 -7.20 -40.10 9.37
N SER A 1138 -6.62 -41.01 10.16
CA SER A 1138 -6.77 -41.03 11.62
C SER A 1138 -6.06 -39.87 12.31
N CYS A 1139 -4.93 -39.40 11.75
CA CYS A 1139 -4.23 -38.21 12.23
C CYS A 1139 -4.99 -36.93 11.87
N MET A 1140 -5.59 -36.86 10.68
CA MET A 1140 -6.51 -35.79 10.28
C MET A 1140 -7.77 -35.79 11.16
N LEU A 1141 -8.32 -36.96 11.48
CA LEU A 1141 -9.44 -37.11 12.40
C LEU A 1141 -9.04 -36.71 13.84
N TYR A 1142 -7.81 -36.99 14.24
CA TYR A 1142 -7.29 -36.62 15.57
C TYR A 1142 -6.96 -35.13 15.66
N SER A 1143 -6.39 -34.54 14.60
CA SER A 1143 -6.18 -33.10 14.44
C SER A 1143 -7.50 -32.35 14.40
N GLN A 1144 -8.50 -32.88 13.67
CA GLN A 1144 -9.86 -32.40 13.73
C GLN A 1144 -10.40 -32.57 15.15
N LYS A 1145 -10.25 -33.72 15.82
CA LYS A 1145 -10.67 -33.87 17.23
C LYS A 1145 -9.96 -32.91 18.19
N ILE A 1146 -8.70 -32.54 17.96
CA ILE A 1146 -7.98 -31.55 18.76
C ILE A 1146 -8.50 -30.14 18.45
N CYS A 1147 -8.74 -29.81 17.18
CA CYS A 1147 -9.32 -28.53 16.80
C CYS A 1147 -10.76 -28.41 17.31
N ILE A 1148 -11.55 -29.48 17.22
CA ILE A 1148 -12.89 -29.61 17.78
C ILE A 1148 -12.82 -29.47 19.30
N ALA A 1149 -11.94 -30.19 19.98
CA ALA A 1149 -11.77 -30.10 21.43
C ALA A 1149 -11.26 -28.71 21.87
N ALA A 1150 -10.42 -28.05 21.08
CA ALA A 1150 -9.94 -26.69 21.38
C ALA A 1150 -11.02 -25.63 21.10
N ILE A 1151 -11.83 -25.83 20.06
CA ILE A 1151 -13.00 -24.99 19.74
C ILE A 1151 -14.09 -25.20 20.80
N GLU A 1152 -14.41 -26.44 21.15
CA GLU A 1152 -15.36 -26.80 22.21
C GLU A 1152 -14.84 -26.34 23.57
N GLN A 1153 -13.56 -26.49 23.90
CA GLN A 1153 -12.97 -25.94 25.13
C GLN A 1153 -12.98 -24.42 25.14
N LYS A 1154 -12.71 -23.75 24.01
CA LYS A 1154 -12.82 -22.29 23.93
C LYS A 1154 -14.27 -21.87 24.11
N ILE A 1155 -15.22 -22.53 23.46
CA ILE A 1155 -16.66 -22.23 23.59
C ILE A 1155 -17.13 -22.52 25.01
N GLN A 1156 -16.74 -23.64 25.63
CA GLN A 1156 -17.06 -23.95 27.02
C GLN A 1156 -16.41 -22.97 27.98
N LYS A 1157 -15.15 -22.61 27.78
CA LYS A 1157 -14.45 -21.63 28.62
C LYS A 1157 -15.12 -20.27 28.48
N ASP A 1158 -15.48 -19.86 27.27
CA ASP A 1158 -16.16 -18.61 26.98
C ASP A 1158 -17.61 -18.61 27.52
N LEU A 1159 -18.31 -19.75 27.45
CA LEU A 1159 -19.63 -19.94 28.06
C LEU A 1159 -19.57 -20.01 29.57
N GLN A 1160 -18.55 -20.61 30.15
CA GLN A 1160 -18.32 -20.65 31.59
C GLN A 1160 -17.93 -19.26 32.08
N ILE A 1161 -17.09 -18.54 31.33
CA ILE A 1161 -16.77 -17.14 31.55
C ILE A 1161 -18.06 -16.30 31.51
N MET A 1162 -18.97 -16.58 30.59
CA MET A 1162 -20.27 -15.91 30.54
C MET A 1162 -21.22 -16.35 31.67
N LYS A 1163 -21.33 -17.64 32.00
CA LYS A 1163 -22.13 -18.13 33.14
C LYS A 1163 -21.63 -17.53 34.45
N ASN A 1164 -20.32 -17.58 34.69
CA ASN A 1164 -19.67 -16.91 35.81
C ASN A 1164 -19.86 -15.40 35.74
N LYS A 1165 -20.04 -14.84 34.54
CA LYS A 1165 -20.35 -13.43 34.33
C LYS A 1165 -21.74 -13.02 34.82
N PHE A 1166 -22.68 -13.95 34.76
CA PHE A 1166 -24.08 -13.74 35.13
C PHE A 1166 -24.47 -14.45 36.44
N ASP A 1167 -23.53 -15.20 37.06
CA ASP A 1167 -23.68 -15.74 38.40
C ASP A 1167 -23.44 -14.60 39.42
N PRO A 1168 -24.48 -14.15 40.15
CA PRO A 1168 -24.41 -12.99 41.03
C PRO A 1168 -23.47 -13.19 42.22
N ASN A 1169 -23.08 -14.43 42.53
CA ASN A 1169 -22.19 -14.76 43.64
C ASN A 1169 -20.73 -14.98 43.20
N TYR A 1170 -20.45 -14.91 41.90
CA TYR A 1170 -19.10 -15.14 41.39
C TYR A 1170 -18.18 -13.93 41.60
N ASN A 1171 -17.18 -14.07 42.46
CA ASN A 1171 -16.30 -12.98 42.89
C ASN A 1171 -15.16 -12.73 41.87
N LEU A 1172 -15.24 -11.62 41.15
CA LEU A 1172 -14.29 -11.23 40.09
C LEU A 1172 -12.96 -10.62 40.58
N GLY A 1173 -12.82 -10.38 41.88
CA GLY A 1173 -11.78 -9.50 42.39
C GLY A 1173 -11.91 -8.08 41.81
N ASN A 1174 -10.80 -7.45 41.40
CA ASN A 1174 -10.77 -6.05 40.94
C ASN A 1174 -11.27 -5.82 39.50
N ASN A 1175 -11.65 -6.87 38.77
CA ASN A 1175 -12.15 -6.77 37.40
C ASN A 1175 -13.67 -6.56 37.38
N ARG A 1176 -14.20 -5.79 36.42
CA ARG A 1176 -15.66 -5.71 36.25
C ARG A 1176 -16.13 -6.76 35.25
N PHE A 1177 -17.34 -7.28 35.43
CA PHE A 1177 -17.97 -8.18 34.45
C PHE A 1177 -17.95 -7.60 33.01
N SER A 1178 -18.06 -6.27 32.87
CA SER A 1178 -17.97 -5.56 31.58
C SER A 1178 -16.62 -5.68 30.85
N ASP A 1179 -15.56 -6.04 31.56
CA ASP A 1179 -14.20 -6.15 31.02
C ASP A 1179 -13.96 -7.53 30.39
N ILE A 1180 -14.80 -8.50 30.73
CA ILE A 1180 -14.75 -9.83 30.14
C ILE A 1180 -15.63 -9.82 28.89
N VAL A 1181 -14.99 -9.62 27.75
CA VAL A 1181 -15.60 -9.60 26.43
C VAL A 1181 -15.25 -10.91 25.73
N VAL A 1182 -16.27 -11.74 25.53
CA VAL A 1182 -16.11 -12.96 24.74
C VAL A 1182 -16.19 -12.59 23.26
N ARG A 1183 -15.27 -13.13 22.46
CA ARG A 1183 -15.24 -12.91 21.00
C ARG A 1183 -15.47 -14.21 20.26
N ASP A 1184 -16.31 -14.15 19.24
CA ASP A 1184 -16.52 -15.26 18.31
C ASP A 1184 -15.28 -15.49 17.43
N PHE A 1185 -15.34 -16.53 16.61
CA PHE A 1185 -14.22 -16.94 15.76
C PHE A 1185 -13.94 -15.97 14.60
N GLN A 1186 -14.80 -14.97 14.37
CA GLN A 1186 -14.58 -13.89 13.41
C GLN A 1186 -14.03 -12.62 14.09
N GLY A 1187 -13.78 -12.68 15.41
CA GLY A 1187 -13.26 -11.58 16.22
C GLY A 1187 -14.33 -10.57 16.66
N LYS A 1188 -15.61 -10.86 16.40
CA LYS A 1188 -16.73 -10.01 16.79
C LYS A 1188 -17.06 -10.27 18.26
N SER A 1189 -17.29 -9.19 19.00
CA SER A 1189 -17.46 -9.23 20.44
C SER A 1189 -18.93 -9.46 20.81
N HIS A 1190 -19.19 -10.39 21.73
CA HIS A 1190 -20.52 -10.75 22.21
C HIS A 1190 -20.56 -10.69 23.73
N LEU A 1191 -21.66 -10.15 24.25
CA LEU A 1191 -21.81 -9.85 25.68
C LEU A 1191 -22.90 -10.70 26.34
N LEU A 1192 -23.89 -11.16 25.57
CA LEU A 1192 -24.92 -12.09 26.00
C LEU A 1192 -24.60 -13.50 25.48
N PRO A 1193 -24.84 -14.55 26.29
CA PRO A 1193 -24.62 -15.92 25.87
C PRO A 1193 -25.48 -16.29 24.67
N GLU A 1194 -26.74 -15.85 24.62
CA GLU A 1194 -27.66 -16.19 23.53
C GLU A 1194 -27.20 -15.61 22.19
N ASP A 1195 -26.78 -14.34 22.14
CA ASP A 1195 -26.29 -13.69 20.91
C ASP A 1195 -24.98 -14.30 20.40
N TYR A 1196 -24.07 -14.64 21.32
CA TYR A 1196 -22.85 -15.37 21.00
C TYR A 1196 -23.16 -16.75 20.42
N LEU A 1197 -24.10 -17.48 21.03
CA LEU A 1197 -24.49 -18.82 20.59
C LEU A 1197 -25.27 -18.79 19.27
N VAL A 1198 -26.12 -17.78 19.04
CA VAL A 1198 -26.81 -17.56 17.75
C VAL A 1198 -25.82 -17.16 16.65
N ALA A 1199 -24.80 -16.33 16.97
CA ALA A 1199 -23.74 -15.97 16.03
C ALA A 1199 -22.85 -17.16 15.67
N ILE A 1200 -22.45 -17.96 16.66
CA ILE A 1200 -21.72 -19.22 16.44
C ILE A 1200 -22.58 -20.21 15.67
N GLY A 1201 -23.86 -20.37 16.05
CA GLY A 1201 -24.79 -21.29 15.40
C GLY A 1201 -25.17 -20.92 13.97
N LYS A 1202 -24.98 -19.66 13.57
CA LYS A 1202 -25.08 -19.19 12.18
C LYS A 1202 -23.75 -19.22 11.42
N ASP A 1203 -22.63 -19.36 12.13
CA ASP A 1203 -21.31 -19.54 11.52
C ASP A 1203 -21.13 -20.99 11.06
N LYS A 1204 -21.41 -21.20 9.76
CA LYS A 1204 -21.30 -22.51 9.10
C LYS A 1204 -19.91 -23.14 9.23
N GLN A 1205 -18.86 -22.33 9.38
CA GLN A 1205 -17.49 -22.85 9.50
C GLN A 1205 -17.20 -23.37 10.90
N VAL A 1206 -17.87 -22.86 11.93
CA VAL A 1206 -17.71 -23.31 13.33
C VAL A 1206 -18.65 -24.48 13.61
N MET A 1207 -19.91 -24.44 13.14
CA MET A 1207 -20.91 -25.49 13.42
C MET A 1207 -20.61 -26.85 12.77
N GLN A 1208 -19.88 -26.90 11.67
CA GLN A 1208 -19.44 -28.18 11.07
C GLN A 1208 -18.43 -28.95 11.95
N TYR A 1209 -17.86 -28.30 12.98
CA TYR A 1209 -16.88 -28.87 13.89
C TYR A 1209 -17.44 -29.13 15.29
N ILE A 1210 -18.72 -28.84 15.58
CA ILE A 1210 -19.32 -29.13 16.90
C ILE A 1210 -20.08 -30.46 16.83
N ASN A 1211 -19.85 -31.37 17.78
CA ASN A 1211 -20.48 -32.69 17.77
C ASN A 1211 -22.02 -32.57 17.97
N PRO A 1212 -22.87 -33.10 17.06
CA PRO A 1212 -24.33 -32.96 17.13
C PRO A 1212 -24.99 -33.58 18.37
N ALA A 1213 -24.30 -34.52 19.03
CA ALA A 1213 -24.79 -35.14 20.26
C ALA A 1213 -24.32 -34.39 21.52
N SER A 1214 -23.42 -33.40 21.40
CA SER A 1214 -22.86 -32.67 22.53
C SER A 1214 -23.89 -31.74 23.18
N GLU A 1215 -23.72 -31.47 24.48
CA GLU A 1215 -24.59 -30.54 25.20
C GLU A 1215 -24.48 -29.09 24.68
N ILE A 1216 -23.33 -28.74 24.07
CA ILE A 1216 -23.10 -27.41 23.49
C ILE A 1216 -23.95 -27.22 22.23
N ASP A 1217 -24.02 -28.23 21.35
CA ASP A 1217 -24.88 -28.19 20.14
C ASP A 1217 -26.36 -28.10 20.51
N LYS A 1218 -26.79 -28.85 21.55
CA LYS A 1218 -28.17 -28.80 22.06
C LYS A 1218 -28.51 -27.42 22.63
N ALA A 1219 -27.58 -26.78 23.36
CA ALA A 1219 -27.76 -25.43 23.88
C ALA A 1219 -27.81 -24.36 22.77
N ILE A 1220 -26.96 -24.48 21.73
CA ILE A 1220 -26.98 -23.57 20.58
C ILE A 1220 -28.30 -23.69 19.80
N LYS A 1221 -28.77 -24.91 19.57
CA LYS A 1221 -30.02 -25.16 18.82
C LYS A 1221 -31.27 -24.71 19.57
N ALA A 1222 -31.35 -24.96 20.87
CA ALA A 1222 -32.45 -24.48 21.71
C ALA A 1222 -32.58 -22.95 21.65
N GLU A 1223 -31.45 -22.24 21.68
CA GLU A 1223 -31.46 -20.77 21.69
C GLU A 1223 -31.76 -20.14 20.32
N ILE A 1224 -31.36 -20.81 19.24
CA ILE A 1224 -31.80 -20.45 17.89
C ILE A 1224 -33.31 -20.67 17.73
N GLN A 1225 -33.85 -21.74 18.32
CA GLN A 1225 -35.26 -22.09 18.24
C GLN A 1225 -36.13 -21.12 19.07
N ASN A 1226 -35.68 -20.74 20.28
CA ASN A 1226 -36.29 -19.69 21.10
C ASN A 1226 -36.28 -18.33 20.39
N ALA A 1227 -35.16 -17.93 19.79
CA ALA A 1227 -35.06 -16.68 19.04
C ALA A 1227 -35.92 -16.68 17.76
N ALA A 1228 -36.22 -17.84 17.19
CA ALA A 1228 -37.12 -18.00 16.06
C ALA A 1228 -38.60 -17.93 16.50
N GLU A 1229 -38.98 -18.55 17.62
CA GLU A 1229 -40.34 -18.48 18.20
C GLU A 1229 -40.69 -17.07 18.70
N ILE A 1230 -39.74 -16.34 19.30
CA ILE A 1230 -39.95 -14.94 19.72
C ILE A 1230 -40.21 -14.04 18.51
N LYS A 1231 -39.57 -14.29 17.37
CA LYS A 1231 -39.82 -13.56 16.11
C LYS A 1231 -41.13 -13.94 15.43
N LEU A 1232 -41.55 -15.21 15.56
CA LEU A 1232 -42.83 -15.71 15.05
C LEU A 1232 -44.01 -15.14 15.87
N ASN A 1233 -43.87 -15.05 17.19
CA ASN A 1233 -44.88 -14.48 18.10
C ASN A 1233 -45.01 -12.94 17.99
N GLN A 1234 -43.98 -12.26 17.48
CA GLN A 1234 -44.04 -10.82 17.15
C GLN A 1234 -44.64 -10.54 15.76
N GLY A 1235 -45.25 -11.55 15.11
CA GLY A 1235 -46.03 -11.38 13.89
C GLY A 1235 -45.21 -11.15 12.62
N ILE A 1236 -43.88 -11.30 12.69
CA ILE A 1236 -43.01 -11.20 11.53
C ILE A 1236 -42.97 -12.58 10.87
N ARG A 1237 -43.87 -12.81 9.90
CA ARG A 1237 -43.82 -14.01 9.06
C ARG A 1237 -42.50 -14.03 8.28
N VAL A 1238 -41.77 -15.14 8.42
CA VAL A 1238 -40.48 -15.46 7.80
C VAL A 1238 -40.58 -15.53 6.29
#